data_AF-A0A934HUI2-F1
#
_entry.id   AF-A0A934HUI2-F1
#
_cell.length_a   1.000
_cell.length_b   1.000
_cell.length_c   1.000
_cell.angle_alpha   90.00
_cell.angle_beta   90.00
_cell.angle_gamma   90.00
#
_symmetry.space_group_name_H-M   'P 1'
#
loop_
_entity.id
_entity.type
_entity.pdbx_description
1 polymer ?
#
loop_
_entity_poly.entity_id
_entity_poly.type
_entity_poly.pdbx_seq_one_letter_code
_entity_poly.pdbx_strand_id
1 'polypeptide(L)'
;MPRIGQIYVLICAFVLQNFAVVPQGEAQITDSNAPYEDAYDVQTRGELVGAWHGTISGSSISQGDGQMAGQAVFVQRGYEGRNTFAVVLHDHRHRNGLDYSEIAIGNIPCGPDDGDLKAVDPVELQNAPEGFASVRFINHLADTRRNDFEVGVGGWYGAELDRPVSLLTRWSDDGFTLKLTGPFASLVAPVRSHTFDYERQRETYLDHIHLDVEFTLEIGPETQAAFDSTLCKEPEVFEVIDTTPRHGRENVILEGADFFIEFSDAVAQSSLDSSTVTMTTRDPKDGFIFVDLELALEDEHGVEDGRSLRIMPREPLRSGTIYEISVAGGETGLRGSQRQVLEADYTFSISTMVAPDDLRFGIYQVSRNAPLVYGKPAAARIEIEWEELEDIHPEWQVLDYPVQAAVLDDRDKTVFPELQRRIERPDQFTDEDRRLGEHTLNLFGWTPSEQNNPRYFRAEITPDNHYPADFEIAPAIIEQTLDYATQSVDLLTFDYYIAAHSEWRDNIDIEQSRQIVQAARQDQVFANQILPVARVRGRFKGTYNLQDTMCSIPGVEWVACEDGFHFWDNPASQAADLNNWNALVRLFHEHVAAHSDADILVSYHPPSLGGSGIARTPFEQPESLHRRGDEPFWFGKPDPHPIDSLHGDRAGQNTIIMSTATPDDRMFPGILLYPLVAHEFGHVFGLPHTPFAESAQHRHEICQSGYKTVAPGIDGMRIALDGENGWQKSSEHGNAQTRKPLLNLMFPCIHEPHVDYWIDPNQYNWLIERMPEMLRYTRGRRAEAPLVSRVRLAQVSEPLEGPAIRNDADPALPAARWIMLSGMIDGDEATLMPAIGVPRSRPPLSGDGPYELQVEDAAGRIIARTSLGPGSSAERPWPFAVTVPVSGEPARIVLLRESEVLTERRGHPALAPPAVRSHLPDKTYRAGETLKWGDASSGELTYSVRFTANGRDWTTLAVLLSEPYFTPDPATLRPGENPAFEFIAHDGVTERVTQLPVQIDVPLVPLAVWAEAETAASANIAFNVPLDDSTLGAIALEADGEAVPAEIALDPSGMVLLIAPQALADDVTYTVTVAETLRAEDGRSLADALSFAFSPQSSSAVGSEAARHSAQADYSEVSENDDHNPVSAAVGVGEITLQLGEMRTVAARILRCETEDDGSLLHLEMDFETMPGDRVDVILSRIDETILSAEMTLSNGKVIKAVGTVQDGWLYQASGEQVTARGHVGVASNRTEFSLTGECP
;
A
#
# COMPACT_ATOMS: atom_id res chain seq x y z
N MET A 1 8.16 -26.10 -30.78
CA MET A 1 8.09 -26.51 -32.21
C MET A 1 8.26 -28.04 -32.23
N PRO A 2 9.10 -28.78 -33.01
CA PRO A 2 9.19 -30.25 -32.90
C PRO A 2 10.18 -30.68 -31.79
N ARG A 3 10.40 -31.99 -31.55
CA ARG A 3 11.47 -32.87 -32.10
C ARG A 3 11.28 -34.30 -31.52
N ILE A 4 11.86 -35.43 -31.97
CA ILE A 4 12.57 -35.94 -33.16
C ILE A 4 12.50 -37.49 -33.08
N GLY A 5 12.74 -38.25 -34.16
CA GLY A 5 12.78 -39.73 -34.07
C GLY A 5 13.33 -40.49 -35.28
N GLN A 6 14.63 -40.38 -35.57
CA GLN A 6 15.28 -41.20 -36.62
C GLN A 6 15.67 -42.61 -36.15
N ILE A 7 15.35 -43.64 -36.96
CA ILE A 7 16.02 -44.97 -37.11
C ILE A 7 15.19 -45.79 -38.13
N TYR A 8 15.71 -46.52 -39.12
CA TYR A 8 17.06 -46.74 -39.68
C TYR A 8 16.90 -46.90 -41.23
N VAL A 9 17.78 -47.41 -42.11
CA VAL A 9 18.99 -48.27 -42.04
C VAL A 9 19.91 -48.01 -43.27
N LEU A 10 21.04 -48.72 -43.37
CA LEU A 10 22.03 -48.65 -44.47
C LEU A 10 21.50 -49.11 -45.85
N ILE A 11 22.07 -48.55 -46.93
CA ILE A 11 22.29 -49.24 -48.23
C ILE A 11 23.77 -49.11 -48.64
N CYS A 12 24.28 -50.11 -49.37
CA CYS A 12 25.69 -50.30 -49.70
C CYS A 12 26.24 -49.38 -50.81
N ALA A 13 27.57 -49.24 -50.84
CA ALA A 13 28.33 -48.79 -52.01
C ALA A 13 28.60 -49.95 -53.01
N PHE A 14 29.25 -49.60 -54.15
CA PHE A 14 29.61 -50.44 -55.31
C PHE A 14 28.47 -50.78 -56.30
N VAL A 15 28.68 -50.89 -57.64
CA VAL A 15 29.69 -50.29 -58.56
C VAL A 15 29.31 -50.54 -60.04
N LEU A 16 29.89 -49.76 -60.97
CA LEU A 16 30.02 -50.00 -62.43
C LEU A 16 28.77 -50.12 -63.35
N GLN A 17 28.72 -49.19 -64.31
CA GLN A 17 28.52 -49.39 -65.76
C GLN A 17 27.42 -50.33 -66.28
N ASN A 18 26.51 -49.76 -67.08
CA ASN A 18 26.50 -50.04 -68.53
C ASN A 18 25.91 -48.83 -69.29
N PHE A 19 26.55 -48.43 -70.40
CA PHE A 19 26.03 -47.39 -71.28
C PHE A 19 25.13 -48.01 -72.34
N ALA A 20 23.88 -47.55 -72.43
CA ALA A 20 23.04 -47.69 -73.62
C ALA A 20 22.79 -46.29 -74.19
N VAL A 21 23.06 -46.09 -75.48
CA VAL A 21 22.97 -44.77 -76.12
C VAL A 21 21.51 -44.45 -76.43
N VAL A 22 20.95 -43.47 -75.74
CA VAL A 22 19.75 -42.74 -76.17
C VAL A 22 20.22 -41.64 -77.13
N PRO A 23 19.59 -41.45 -78.32
CA PRO A 23 19.91 -40.34 -79.18
C PRO A 23 19.53 -39.02 -78.49
N GLN A 24 20.42 -38.02 -78.56
CA GLN A 24 20.02 -36.66 -78.19
C GLN A 24 18.98 -36.19 -79.20
N GLY A 25 17.83 -35.70 -78.72
CA GLY A 25 16.96 -34.88 -79.52
C GLY A 25 17.70 -33.57 -79.82
N GLU A 26 18.05 -33.33 -81.07
CA GLU A 26 18.65 -32.07 -81.48
C GLU A 26 17.61 -30.95 -81.29
N ALA A 27 17.89 -29.99 -80.41
CA ALA A 27 17.10 -28.75 -80.36
C ALA A 27 17.10 -28.13 -81.75
N GLN A 28 15.92 -27.97 -82.35
CA GLN A 28 15.82 -27.74 -83.79
C GLN A 28 16.36 -26.36 -84.14
N ILE A 29 17.47 -26.36 -84.88
CA ILE A 29 18.26 -25.17 -85.20
C ILE A 29 17.39 -24.18 -86.00
N THR A 30 17.40 -22.91 -85.58
CA THR A 30 16.85 -21.75 -86.31
C THR A 30 17.15 -21.82 -87.80
N ASP A 31 16.17 -21.54 -88.68
CA ASP A 31 16.34 -21.71 -90.13
C ASP A 31 17.50 -20.86 -90.68
N SER A 32 18.64 -21.51 -90.87
CA SER A 32 19.90 -20.90 -91.32
C SER A 32 19.89 -20.38 -92.76
N ASN A 33 18.75 -20.42 -93.46
CA ASN A 33 18.54 -19.78 -94.76
C ASN A 33 17.64 -18.52 -94.69
N ALA A 34 17.09 -18.15 -93.52
CA ALA A 34 16.40 -16.89 -93.31
C ALA A 34 17.41 -15.72 -93.24
N PRO A 35 17.42 -14.74 -94.17
CA PRO A 35 18.49 -13.72 -94.21
C PRO A 35 18.34 -12.56 -93.21
N TYR A 36 17.28 -12.57 -92.39
CA TYR A 36 16.94 -11.62 -91.34
C TYR A 36 16.17 -12.37 -90.24
N GLU A 37 16.03 -11.79 -89.05
CA GLU A 37 14.80 -12.01 -88.24
C GLU A 37 13.62 -11.81 -89.18
N ASP A 38 12.72 -12.78 -89.29
CA ASP A 38 11.58 -12.55 -90.18
C ASP A 38 10.60 -11.55 -89.53
N ALA A 39 9.68 -11.03 -90.34
CA ALA A 39 8.77 -9.99 -89.86
C ALA A 39 7.81 -10.49 -88.76
N TYR A 40 7.77 -11.81 -88.49
CA TYR A 40 7.03 -12.42 -87.40
C TYR A 40 7.87 -12.51 -86.10
N ASP A 41 9.17 -12.82 -86.16
CA ASP A 41 10.08 -12.72 -85.02
C ASP A 41 10.09 -11.29 -84.44
N VAL A 42 10.19 -10.29 -85.33
CA VAL A 42 10.16 -8.86 -84.98
C VAL A 42 8.79 -8.42 -84.44
N GLN A 43 7.71 -9.07 -84.87
CA GLN A 43 6.34 -8.81 -84.39
C GLN A 43 6.08 -9.41 -83.00
N THR A 44 6.68 -10.55 -82.68
CA THR A 44 6.53 -11.26 -81.40
C THR A 44 7.63 -10.93 -80.38
N ARG A 45 8.69 -10.21 -80.77
CA ARG A 45 9.72 -9.61 -79.87
C ARG A 45 10.49 -10.59 -78.97
N GLY A 46 10.44 -11.89 -79.27
CA GLY A 46 11.01 -12.92 -78.39
C GLY A 46 10.10 -13.35 -77.24
N GLU A 47 8.81 -13.02 -77.26
CA GLU A 47 7.79 -13.52 -76.31
C GLU A 47 7.36 -14.98 -76.62
N LEU A 48 8.18 -15.71 -77.39
CA LEU A 48 7.96 -17.08 -77.84
C LEU A 48 8.54 -18.07 -76.83
N VAL A 49 7.66 -18.88 -76.20
CA VAL A 49 8.03 -19.79 -75.11
C VAL A 49 7.48 -21.20 -75.35
N GLY A 50 8.33 -22.20 -75.11
CA GLY A 50 8.00 -23.61 -75.34
C GLY A 50 7.79 -23.98 -76.81
N ALA A 51 7.48 -25.25 -77.04
CA ALA A 51 7.23 -25.83 -78.37
C ALA A 51 5.95 -26.67 -78.36
N TRP A 52 5.30 -26.77 -79.52
CA TRP A 52 4.10 -27.60 -79.68
C TRP A 52 4.15 -28.41 -80.98
N HIS A 53 3.47 -29.55 -80.96
CA HIS A 53 3.28 -30.41 -82.12
C HIS A 53 1.86 -30.99 -82.16
N GLY A 54 1.38 -31.41 -83.33
CA GLY A 54 0.11 -32.11 -83.42
C GLY A 54 -0.29 -32.49 -84.83
N THR A 55 -1.57 -32.78 -85.00
CA THR A 55 -2.18 -33.09 -86.30
C THR A 55 -3.48 -32.34 -86.53
N ILE A 56 -3.71 -32.01 -87.80
CA ILE A 56 -5.00 -31.61 -88.36
C ILE A 56 -5.47 -32.68 -89.33
N SER A 57 -6.77 -33.00 -89.30
CA SER A 57 -7.37 -33.96 -90.23
C SER A 57 -8.84 -33.67 -90.53
N GLY A 58 -9.32 -34.14 -91.68
CA GLY A 58 -10.74 -34.17 -92.05
C GLY A 58 -11.25 -32.98 -92.89
N SER A 59 -10.45 -31.92 -93.05
CA SER A 59 -10.84 -30.75 -93.86
C SER A 59 -10.96 -31.07 -95.34
N SER A 60 -11.85 -30.37 -96.03
CA SER A 60 -11.90 -30.30 -97.48
C SER A 60 -11.08 -29.15 -98.09
N ILE A 61 -10.51 -28.26 -97.26
CA ILE A 61 -10.04 -26.91 -97.63
C ILE A 61 -8.69 -26.51 -97.01
N SER A 62 -8.36 -26.97 -95.81
CA SER A 62 -7.14 -26.57 -95.10
C SER A 62 -5.86 -27.03 -95.80
N GLN A 63 -4.71 -26.60 -95.27
CA GLN A 63 -3.49 -27.41 -95.30
C GLN A 63 -3.85 -28.89 -95.05
N GLY A 64 -3.59 -29.75 -96.02
CA GLY A 64 -4.19 -31.09 -96.07
C GLY A 64 -3.68 -32.00 -94.96
N ASP A 65 -4.55 -32.92 -94.50
CA ASP A 65 -4.34 -33.91 -93.42
C ASP A 65 -2.87 -34.20 -93.11
N GLY A 66 -2.39 -33.67 -91.98
CA GLY A 66 -0.97 -33.45 -91.80
C GLY A 66 -0.55 -33.12 -90.37
N GLN A 67 0.77 -33.03 -90.19
CA GLN A 67 1.46 -32.77 -88.93
C GLN A 67 1.75 -31.27 -88.80
N MET A 68 1.22 -30.61 -87.78
CA MET A 68 1.46 -29.21 -87.44
C MET A 68 2.55 -29.11 -86.36
N ALA A 69 3.32 -28.02 -86.33
CA ALA A 69 4.28 -27.75 -85.26
C ALA A 69 4.78 -26.30 -85.26
N GLY A 70 5.13 -25.78 -84.09
CA GLY A 70 5.77 -24.48 -83.93
C GLY A 70 5.98 -24.08 -82.48
N GLN A 71 5.83 -22.79 -82.21
CA GLN A 71 6.05 -22.18 -80.88
C GLN A 71 4.76 -21.57 -80.34
N ALA A 72 4.76 -21.24 -79.05
CA ALA A 72 3.62 -20.61 -78.39
C ALA A 72 3.96 -19.20 -77.88
N VAL A 73 2.95 -18.36 -77.73
CA VAL A 73 3.01 -17.06 -77.04
C VAL A 73 2.01 -17.09 -75.88
N PHE A 74 2.45 -16.74 -74.68
CA PHE A 74 1.56 -16.52 -73.55
C PHE A 74 0.99 -15.11 -73.63
N VAL A 75 -0.34 -15.01 -73.77
CA VAL A 75 -1.00 -13.71 -73.84
C VAL A 75 -1.16 -13.19 -72.41
N GLN A 76 -0.39 -12.15 -72.09
CA GLN A 76 -0.28 -11.54 -70.76
C GLN A 76 -1.67 -11.23 -70.16
N ARG A 77 -1.83 -11.51 -68.84
CA ARG A 77 -3.14 -11.53 -68.15
C ARG A 77 -4.03 -10.33 -68.50
N GLY A 78 -5.09 -10.61 -69.25
CA GLY A 78 -6.15 -9.65 -69.52
C GLY A 78 -6.97 -9.37 -68.27
N TYR A 79 -6.79 -8.16 -67.71
CA TYR A 79 -7.37 -7.65 -66.45
C TYR A 79 -6.76 -8.25 -65.17
N GLU A 80 -6.41 -7.36 -64.24
CA GLU A 80 -6.07 -7.70 -62.86
C GLU A 80 -7.26 -8.39 -62.16
N GLY A 81 -6.98 -9.27 -61.19
CA GLY A 81 -8.01 -9.96 -60.42
C GLY A 81 -8.68 -11.18 -61.08
N ARG A 82 -8.10 -11.75 -62.15
CA ARG A 82 -8.59 -13.00 -62.77
C ARG A 82 -7.64 -14.18 -62.58
N ASN A 83 -8.18 -15.29 -62.07
CA ASN A 83 -7.48 -16.57 -61.86
C ASN A 83 -7.40 -17.43 -63.15
N THR A 84 -7.07 -16.81 -64.29
CA THR A 84 -7.00 -17.48 -65.60
C THR A 84 -5.91 -16.90 -66.50
N PHE A 85 -5.34 -17.73 -67.38
CA PHE A 85 -4.38 -17.33 -68.41
C PHE A 85 -4.81 -17.75 -69.84
N ALA A 86 -3.99 -17.41 -70.83
CA ALA A 86 -4.22 -17.68 -72.25
C ALA A 86 -2.91 -17.95 -72.99
N VAL A 87 -2.97 -18.82 -74.01
CA VAL A 87 -1.83 -19.28 -74.81
C VAL A 87 -2.26 -19.34 -76.28
N VAL A 88 -1.44 -18.82 -77.19
CA VAL A 88 -1.66 -18.95 -78.64
C VAL A 88 -0.53 -19.80 -79.23
N LEU A 89 -0.89 -20.84 -80.00
CA LEU A 89 0.04 -21.78 -80.64
C LEU A 89 0.15 -21.45 -82.13
N HIS A 90 1.33 -21.10 -82.65
CA HIS A 90 1.52 -20.72 -84.05
C HIS A 90 2.16 -21.87 -84.86
N ASP A 91 1.60 -22.23 -86.02
CA ASP A 91 2.06 -23.34 -86.88
C ASP A 91 3.17 -22.87 -87.84
N HIS A 92 4.43 -22.89 -87.40
CA HIS A 92 5.56 -22.50 -88.24
C HIS A 92 5.93 -23.53 -89.31
N ARG A 93 5.49 -24.77 -89.14
CA ARG A 93 5.69 -25.86 -90.10
C ARG A 93 4.95 -25.63 -91.42
N HIS A 94 3.86 -24.85 -91.40
CA HIS A 94 3.14 -24.43 -92.58
C HIS A 94 2.98 -22.90 -92.57
N ARG A 95 3.80 -22.21 -93.37
CA ARG A 95 3.78 -20.74 -93.49
C ARG A 95 4.01 -20.28 -94.93
N ASN A 96 3.38 -19.17 -95.29
CA ASN A 96 3.48 -18.53 -96.61
C ASN A 96 3.76 -17.03 -96.45
N GLY A 97 5.02 -16.67 -96.22
CA GLY A 97 5.39 -15.30 -95.88
C GLY A 97 4.95 -14.94 -94.46
N LEU A 98 4.02 -13.98 -94.33
CA LEU A 98 3.41 -13.61 -93.06
C LEU A 98 2.15 -14.42 -92.72
N ASP A 99 1.62 -15.21 -93.66
CA ASP A 99 0.42 -16.02 -93.43
C ASP A 99 0.82 -17.37 -92.79
N TYR A 100 0.26 -17.68 -91.62
CA TYR A 100 0.40 -18.95 -90.89
C TYR A 100 -0.92 -19.32 -90.22
N SER A 101 -1.05 -20.53 -89.67
CA SER A 101 -2.23 -20.90 -88.87
C SER A 101 -1.95 -20.80 -87.37
N GLU A 102 -2.94 -20.42 -86.57
CA GLU A 102 -2.80 -20.27 -85.12
C GLU A 102 -3.96 -20.93 -84.33
N ILE A 103 -3.67 -21.44 -83.13
CA ILE A 103 -4.68 -21.95 -82.17
C ILE A 103 -4.65 -21.04 -80.95
N ALA A 104 -5.67 -20.20 -80.78
CA ALA A 104 -5.81 -19.34 -79.61
C ALA A 104 -6.62 -20.06 -78.52
N ILE A 105 -6.04 -20.23 -77.34
CA ILE A 105 -6.63 -20.86 -76.15
C ILE A 105 -6.66 -19.83 -75.01
N GLY A 106 -7.75 -19.76 -74.25
CA GLY A 106 -7.91 -18.76 -73.18
C GLY A 106 -8.93 -19.17 -72.12
N ASN A 107 -9.00 -18.37 -71.04
CA ASN A 107 -9.73 -18.70 -69.82
C ASN A 107 -9.30 -20.06 -69.22
N ILE A 108 -8.02 -20.40 -69.35
CA ILE A 108 -7.43 -21.58 -68.71
C ILE A 108 -7.25 -21.24 -67.21
N PRO A 109 -7.82 -21.99 -66.26
CA PRO A 109 -7.59 -21.77 -64.83
C PRO A 109 -6.11 -21.81 -64.46
N CYS A 110 -5.71 -21.00 -63.49
CA CYS A 110 -4.38 -21.11 -62.88
C CYS A 110 -4.32 -22.22 -61.82
N GLY A 111 -3.11 -22.55 -61.37
CA GLY A 111 -2.85 -23.45 -60.24
C GLY A 111 -2.30 -24.83 -60.65
N PRO A 112 -1.79 -25.63 -59.70
CA PRO A 112 -1.12 -26.90 -59.97
C PRO A 112 -2.06 -28.09 -60.23
N ASP A 113 -3.38 -27.88 -60.25
CA ASP A 113 -4.38 -28.94 -60.33
C ASP A 113 -4.54 -29.48 -61.77
N ASP A 114 -4.03 -30.70 -62.01
CA ASP A 114 -4.27 -31.47 -63.25
C ASP A 114 -5.77 -31.52 -63.61
N GLY A 115 -6.15 -31.03 -64.81
CA GLY A 115 -7.56 -30.82 -65.16
C GLY A 115 -7.94 -31.15 -66.61
N ASP A 116 -9.00 -31.95 -66.81
CA ASP A 116 -9.62 -32.20 -68.12
C ASP A 116 -10.76 -31.21 -68.38
N LEU A 117 -10.37 -30.00 -68.78
CA LEU A 117 -11.28 -28.91 -69.11
C LEU A 117 -12.04 -29.21 -70.42
N LYS A 118 -13.12 -28.46 -70.64
CA LYS A 118 -13.88 -28.47 -71.89
C LYS A 118 -13.78 -27.11 -72.54
N ALA A 119 -13.44 -27.07 -73.81
CA ALA A 119 -13.18 -25.83 -74.53
C ALA A 119 -14.14 -25.66 -75.73
N VAL A 120 -14.61 -24.43 -75.91
CA VAL A 120 -15.59 -24.02 -76.95
C VAL A 120 -15.14 -22.71 -77.60
N ASP A 121 -15.71 -22.33 -78.73
CA ASP A 121 -15.42 -21.02 -79.34
C ASP A 121 -15.80 -19.85 -78.40
N PRO A 122 -15.03 -18.73 -78.36
CA PRO A 122 -15.41 -17.52 -77.63
C PRO A 122 -16.84 -16.98 -77.84
N VAL A 123 -17.48 -17.29 -78.98
CA VAL A 123 -18.89 -16.94 -79.24
C VAL A 123 -19.85 -17.87 -78.48
N GLU A 124 -19.57 -19.17 -78.46
CA GLU A 124 -20.34 -20.19 -77.74
C GLU A 124 -20.14 -20.10 -76.23
N LEU A 125 -18.96 -19.68 -75.77
CA LEU A 125 -18.62 -19.56 -74.35
C LEU A 125 -19.60 -18.67 -73.56
N GLN A 126 -20.24 -17.69 -74.20
CA GLN A 126 -21.25 -16.84 -73.55
C GLN A 126 -22.50 -17.61 -73.08
N ASN A 127 -22.71 -18.83 -73.60
CA ASN A 127 -23.82 -19.72 -73.24
C ASN A 127 -23.34 -20.97 -72.48
N ALA A 128 -22.04 -21.09 -72.22
CA ALA A 128 -21.45 -22.25 -71.53
C ALA A 128 -21.60 -22.14 -70.00
N PRO A 129 -21.63 -23.27 -69.27
CA PRO A 129 -21.42 -23.28 -67.82
C PRO A 129 -20.05 -22.71 -67.43
N GLU A 130 -19.94 -22.28 -66.16
CA GLU A 130 -18.64 -21.93 -65.57
C GLU A 130 -17.68 -23.14 -65.60
N GLY A 131 -16.38 -22.88 -65.77
CA GLY A 131 -15.34 -23.91 -65.92
C GLY A 131 -15.01 -24.32 -67.37
N PHE A 132 -15.64 -23.70 -68.38
CA PHE A 132 -15.25 -23.87 -69.79
C PHE A 132 -14.12 -22.91 -70.19
N ALA A 133 -13.15 -23.42 -70.95
CA ALA A 133 -12.12 -22.62 -71.61
C ALA A 133 -12.62 -22.12 -72.99
N SER A 134 -12.02 -21.04 -73.49
CA SER A 134 -12.19 -20.62 -74.89
C SER A 134 -11.11 -21.23 -75.79
N VAL A 135 -11.48 -21.71 -76.97
CA VAL A 135 -10.52 -22.13 -78.00
C VAL A 135 -11.01 -21.82 -79.42
N ARG A 136 -10.09 -21.37 -80.28
CA ARG A 136 -10.34 -21.09 -81.70
C ARG A 136 -9.12 -21.43 -82.53
N PHE A 137 -9.32 -22.02 -83.70
CA PHE A 137 -8.26 -22.22 -84.70
C PHE A 137 -8.46 -21.23 -85.86
N ILE A 138 -7.44 -20.45 -86.18
CA ILE A 138 -7.47 -19.46 -87.26
C ILE A 138 -6.52 -19.93 -88.37
N ASN A 139 -7.08 -20.16 -89.55
CA ASN A 139 -6.39 -20.80 -90.67
C ASN A 139 -6.24 -19.80 -91.83
N HIS A 140 -5.18 -19.00 -91.81
CA HIS A 140 -4.86 -18.08 -92.91
C HIS A 140 -4.36 -18.81 -94.19
N LEU A 141 -4.21 -20.14 -94.15
CA LEU A 141 -3.74 -20.98 -95.25
C LEU A 141 -4.85 -21.84 -95.91
N ALA A 142 -6.12 -21.50 -95.68
CA ALA A 142 -7.27 -22.17 -96.25
C ALA A 142 -7.41 -21.94 -97.77
N ASP A 143 -7.27 -22.99 -98.59
CA ASP A 143 -7.51 -22.95 -100.04
C ASP A 143 -8.88 -23.55 -100.40
N THR A 144 -9.88 -22.67 -100.50
CA THR A 144 -11.24 -23.04 -100.96
C THR A 144 -11.27 -23.45 -102.45
N ARG A 145 -10.15 -23.30 -103.17
CA ARG A 145 -9.99 -23.43 -104.64
C ARG A 145 -10.91 -22.51 -105.42
N ARG A 146 -11.45 -21.49 -104.75
CA ARG A 146 -12.51 -20.59 -105.22
C ARG A 146 -12.26 -19.19 -104.68
N ASN A 147 -11.78 -18.29 -105.53
CA ASN A 147 -11.60 -16.88 -105.18
C ASN A 147 -12.92 -16.12 -104.93
N ASP A 148 -14.07 -16.81 -104.95
CA ASP A 148 -15.38 -16.31 -104.56
C ASP A 148 -15.91 -16.93 -103.25
N PHE A 149 -15.08 -17.68 -102.50
CA PHE A 149 -15.42 -18.31 -101.21
C PHE A 149 -14.34 -18.09 -100.14
N GLU A 150 -14.76 -17.84 -98.90
CA GLU A 150 -13.90 -17.66 -97.71
C GLU A 150 -14.35 -18.60 -96.58
N VAL A 151 -13.45 -18.93 -95.65
CA VAL A 151 -13.73 -19.75 -94.46
C VAL A 151 -14.05 -18.82 -93.29
N GLY A 152 -15.30 -18.85 -92.82
CA GLY A 152 -15.79 -17.91 -91.81
C GLY A 152 -15.70 -16.45 -92.27
N VAL A 153 -15.53 -15.55 -91.30
CA VAL A 153 -15.07 -14.18 -91.54
C VAL A 153 -13.67 -14.07 -90.95
N GLY A 154 -12.63 -14.12 -91.79
CA GLY A 154 -11.24 -14.10 -91.33
C GLY A 154 -10.61 -15.47 -91.00
N GLY A 155 -11.08 -16.58 -91.58
CA GLY A 155 -10.35 -17.86 -91.60
C GLY A 155 -10.54 -18.79 -90.39
N TRP A 156 -11.46 -18.50 -89.46
CA TRP A 156 -11.55 -19.22 -88.19
C TRP A 156 -12.49 -20.42 -88.17
N TYR A 157 -12.11 -21.42 -87.37
CA TYR A 157 -12.86 -22.61 -86.97
C TYR A 157 -13.07 -22.57 -85.44
N GLY A 158 -14.28 -22.88 -85.00
CA GLY A 158 -14.67 -22.90 -83.59
C GLY A 158 -15.12 -24.29 -83.13
N ALA A 159 -15.07 -24.53 -81.82
CA ALA A 159 -15.66 -25.72 -81.19
C ALA A 159 -17.10 -25.42 -80.71
N GLU A 160 -18.05 -26.29 -81.06
CA GLU A 160 -19.49 -26.12 -80.80
C GLU A 160 -19.84 -26.49 -79.34
N LEU A 161 -20.82 -25.83 -78.71
CA LEU A 161 -21.16 -26.07 -77.29
C LEU A 161 -21.74 -27.47 -77.03
N ASP A 162 -22.35 -28.13 -78.02
CA ASP A 162 -22.79 -29.53 -77.93
C ASP A 162 -21.66 -30.53 -78.23
N ARG A 163 -20.49 -30.05 -78.67
CA ARG A 163 -19.30 -30.84 -79.04
C ARG A 163 -18.00 -30.15 -78.60
N PRO A 164 -17.85 -29.81 -77.31
CA PRO A 164 -16.63 -29.19 -76.82
C PRO A 164 -15.42 -30.11 -77.02
N VAL A 165 -14.26 -29.52 -77.22
CA VAL A 165 -12.99 -30.26 -77.29
C VAL A 165 -12.43 -30.45 -75.88
N SER A 166 -11.67 -31.52 -75.66
CA SER A 166 -10.96 -31.71 -74.39
C SER A 166 -9.69 -30.88 -74.37
N LEU A 167 -9.45 -30.23 -73.23
CA LEU A 167 -8.25 -29.48 -72.93
C LEU A 167 -7.69 -30.00 -71.60
N LEU A 168 -6.70 -30.89 -71.68
CA LEU A 168 -6.02 -31.45 -70.51
C LEU A 168 -4.81 -30.57 -70.17
N THR A 169 -4.79 -30.01 -68.97
CA THR A 169 -3.63 -29.27 -68.42
C THR A 169 -2.98 -30.04 -67.28
N ARG A 170 -1.65 -29.96 -67.20
CA ARG A 170 -0.83 -30.59 -66.15
C ARG A 170 0.39 -29.76 -65.78
N TRP A 171 0.73 -29.76 -64.49
CA TRP A 171 1.92 -29.15 -63.91
C TRP A 171 2.84 -30.20 -63.28
N SER A 172 4.16 -29.98 -63.30
CA SER A 172 5.16 -30.77 -62.58
C SER A 172 6.38 -29.92 -62.23
N ASP A 173 7.28 -30.48 -61.41
CA ASP A 173 8.58 -29.89 -61.06
C ASP A 173 9.49 -29.59 -62.27
N ASP A 174 9.18 -30.18 -63.43
CA ASP A 174 9.94 -30.03 -64.69
C ASP A 174 9.26 -29.06 -65.69
N GLY A 175 7.96 -28.77 -65.57
CA GLY A 175 7.22 -28.09 -66.64
C GLY A 175 5.71 -27.97 -66.49
N PHE A 176 5.11 -27.29 -67.47
CA PHE A 176 3.68 -27.25 -67.75
C PHE A 176 3.39 -27.92 -69.09
N THR A 177 2.35 -28.74 -69.16
CA THR A 177 1.89 -29.40 -70.40
C THR A 177 0.40 -29.16 -70.64
N LEU A 178 0.06 -28.97 -71.91
CA LEU A 178 -1.29 -28.72 -72.38
C LEU A 178 -1.57 -29.61 -73.59
N LYS A 179 -2.61 -30.43 -73.52
CA LYS A 179 -3.09 -31.24 -74.64
C LYS A 179 -4.51 -30.85 -75.03
N LEU A 180 -4.71 -30.53 -76.30
CA LEU A 180 -5.99 -30.11 -76.87
C LEU A 180 -6.40 -31.11 -77.96
N THR A 181 -7.52 -31.81 -77.77
CA THR A 181 -7.99 -32.85 -78.69
C THR A 181 -9.50 -32.72 -78.93
N GLY A 182 -9.93 -32.56 -80.19
CA GLY A 182 -11.36 -32.56 -80.53
C GLY A 182 -11.74 -31.95 -81.90
N PRO A 183 -13.03 -32.00 -82.25
CA PRO A 183 -13.57 -31.46 -83.50
C PRO A 183 -13.75 -29.93 -83.47
N PHE A 184 -13.52 -29.28 -84.60
CA PHE A 184 -13.88 -27.88 -84.85
C PHE A 184 -14.65 -27.77 -86.17
N ALA A 185 -15.51 -26.75 -86.30
CA ALA A 185 -16.27 -26.48 -87.51
C ALA A 185 -16.09 -25.03 -87.99
N SER A 186 -16.26 -24.79 -89.29
CA SER A 186 -16.34 -23.43 -89.86
C SER A 186 -17.33 -23.35 -91.01
N LEU A 187 -17.89 -22.15 -91.20
CA LEU A 187 -18.86 -21.83 -92.23
C LEU A 187 -18.15 -21.34 -93.51
N VAL A 188 -18.07 -22.18 -94.53
CA VAL A 188 -17.45 -21.86 -95.82
C VAL A 188 -18.48 -21.18 -96.70
N ALA A 189 -18.30 -19.88 -96.92
CA ALA A 189 -19.33 -19.01 -97.49
C ALA A 189 -18.87 -18.31 -98.77
N PRO A 190 -19.77 -18.06 -99.73
CA PRO A 190 -19.46 -17.19 -100.85
C PRO A 190 -19.25 -15.76 -100.37
N VAL A 191 -18.22 -15.10 -100.87
CA VAL A 191 -17.88 -13.70 -100.53
C VAL A 191 -17.82 -12.81 -101.76
N ARG A 192 -18.20 -11.55 -101.57
CA ARG A 192 -18.09 -10.46 -102.53
C ARG A 192 -17.24 -9.36 -101.87
N SER A 193 -16.00 -9.18 -102.33
CA SER A 193 -15.04 -8.23 -101.77
C SER A 193 -14.81 -8.40 -100.25
N HIS A 194 -14.52 -9.63 -99.80
CA HIS A 194 -14.32 -9.99 -98.38
C HIS A 194 -15.52 -9.66 -97.46
N THR A 195 -16.73 -9.64 -98.03
CA THR A 195 -17.98 -9.57 -97.28
C THR A 195 -18.92 -10.68 -97.72
N PHE A 196 -19.70 -11.24 -96.78
CA PHE A 196 -20.58 -12.38 -97.01
C PHE A 196 -21.62 -12.09 -98.11
N ASP A 197 -21.67 -12.91 -99.15
CA ASP A 197 -22.59 -12.74 -100.27
C ASP A 197 -23.98 -13.30 -99.93
N TYR A 198 -24.80 -12.47 -99.27
CA TYR A 198 -26.16 -12.82 -98.85
C TYR A 198 -27.08 -13.28 -100.00
N GLU A 199 -26.80 -12.91 -101.27
CA GLU A 199 -27.56 -13.41 -102.42
C GLU A 199 -27.27 -14.90 -102.69
N ARG A 200 -26.08 -15.35 -102.31
CA ARG A 200 -25.54 -16.69 -102.58
C ARG A 200 -25.41 -17.60 -101.36
N GLN A 201 -25.89 -17.16 -100.19
CA GLN A 201 -25.89 -17.88 -98.89
C GLN A 201 -26.39 -19.35 -98.91
N ARG A 202 -27.02 -19.82 -100.00
CA ARG A 202 -27.44 -21.22 -100.20
C ARG A 202 -26.36 -22.12 -100.80
N GLU A 203 -25.26 -21.55 -101.28
CA GLU A 203 -24.05 -22.30 -101.68
C GLU A 203 -23.09 -22.53 -100.49
N THR A 204 -23.37 -21.92 -99.34
CA THR A 204 -22.60 -22.06 -98.09
C THR A 204 -22.67 -23.50 -97.54
N TYR A 205 -21.55 -24.00 -97.01
CA TYR A 205 -21.47 -25.31 -96.36
C TYR A 205 -20.58 -25.26 -95.10
N LEU A 206 -20.62 -26.32 -94.28
CA LEU A 206 -19.76 -26.47 -93.11
C LEU A 206 -18.56 -27.36 -93.45
N ASP A 207 -17.34 -26.85 -93.25
CA ASP A 207 -16.13 -27.67 -93.20
C ASP A 207 -15.86 -28.05 -91.74
N HIS A 208 -15.40 -29.29 -91.53
CA HIS A 208 -15.14 -29.83 -90.21
C HIS A 208 -13.70 -30.35 -90.17
N ILE A 209 -13.00 -30.07 -89.08
CA ILE A 209 -11.64 -30.54 -88.83
C ILE A 209 -11.58 -31.23 -87.46
N HIS A 210 -10.55 -32.05 -87.28
CA HIS A 210 -10.16 -32.56 -85.97
C HIS A 210 -8.72 -32.14 -85.69
N LEU A 211 -8.50 -31.55 -84.52
CA LEU A 211 -7.18 -31.21 -84.01
C LEU A 211 -6.83 -32.16 -82.86
N ASP A 212 -5.59 -32.66 -82.85
CA ASP A 212 -4.95 -33.28 -81.70
C ASP A 212 -3.56 -32.67 -81.57
N VAL A 213 -3.37 -31.81 -80.58
CA VAL A 213 -2.15 -31.01 -80.39
C VAL A 213 -1.68 -31.05 -78.94
N GLU A 214 -0.38 -30.93 -78.75
CA GLU A 214 0.29 -31.02 -77.44
C GLU A 214 1.39 -29.94 -77.37
N PHE A 215 1.38 -29.17 -76.29
CA PHE A 215 2.30 -28.08 -75.99
C PHE A 215 3.02 -28.34 -74.66
N THR A 216 4.32 -28.07 -74.63
CA THR A 216 5.17 -28.22 -73.44
C THR A 216 5.97 -26.94 -73.19
N LEU A 217 5.88 -26.46 -71.94
CA LEU A 217 6.72 -25.41 -71.38
C LEU A 217 7.64 -26.03 -70.31
N GLU A 218 8.90 -26.27 -70.65
CA GLU A 218 9.93 -26.74 -69.70
C GLU A 218 10.36 -25.58 -68.77
N ILE A 219 10.61 -25.85 -67.50
CA ILE A 219 11.08 -24.84 -66.53
C ILE A 219 12.57 -24.57 -66.71
N GLY A 220 12.91 -23.31 -66.92
CA GLY A 220 14.29 -22.83 -66.99
C GLY A 220 14.39 -21.31 -66.85
N PRO A 221 15.61 -20.74 -66.77
CA PRO A 221 15.80 -19.31 -66.49
C PRO A 221 15.16 -18.35 -67.51
N GLU A 222 14.94 -18.82 -68.74
CA GLU A 222 14.33 -18.04 -69.82
C GLU A 222 12.80 -18.22 -69.90
N THR A 223 12.24 -19.25 -69.26
CA THR A 223 10.79 -19.58 -69.25
C THR A 223 10.10 -19.37 -67.90
N GLN A 224 10.85 -19.17 -66.81
CA GLN A 224 10.32 -19.04 -65.45
C GLN A 224 9.15 -18.06 -65.33
N ALA A 225 9.29 -16.83 -65.85
CA ALA A 225 8.23 -15.82 -65.78
C ALA A 225 6.95 -16.19 -66.56
N ALA A 226 7.03 -17.07 -67.56
CA ALA A 226 5.86 -17.62 -68.24
C ALA A 226 5.23 -18.75 -67.41
N PHE A 227 6.04 -19.61 -66.79
CA PHE A 227 5.56 -20.66 -65.88
C PHE A 227 4.85 -20.06 -64.66
N ASP A 228 5.47 -19.09 -63.99
CA ASP A 228 4.90 -18.36 -62.84
C ASP A 228 3.52 -17.75 -63.18
N SER A 229 3.33 -17.31 -64.42
CA SER A 229 2.04 -16.73 -64.87
C SER A 229 0.88 -17.73 -64.88
N THR A 230 1.16 -19.05 -64.88
CA THR A 230 0.17 -20.13 -64.80
C THR A 230 -0.26 -20.45 -63.36
N LEU A 231 0.43 -19.94 -62.35
CA LEU A 231 0.11 -20.19 -60.95
C LEU A 231 -0.86 -19.14 -60.38
N CYS A 232 -1.70 -19.53 -59.42
CA CYS A 232 -2.64 -18.61 -58.79
C CYS A 232 -1.97 -17.73 -57.73
N LYS A 233 -2.61 -16.59 -57.41
CA LYS A 233 -2.30 -15.78 -56.22
C LYS A 233 -3.15 -16.31 -55.05
N GLU A 234 -2.56 -16.38 -53.86
CA GLU A 234 -3.29 -16.76 -52.63
C GLU A 234 -4.37 -15.72 -52.27
N PRO A 235 -5.50 -16.15 -51.67
CA PRO A 235 -6.58 -15.26 -51.24
C PRO A 235 -6.23 -14.49 -49.97
N GLU A 236 -6.92 -13.37 -49.74
CA GLU A 236 -6.74 -12.50 -48.57
C GLU A 236 -7.64 -12.95 -47.40
N VAL A 237 -7.11 -12.90 -46.16
CA VAL A 237 -7.70 -13.48 -44.95
C VAL A 237 -8.77 -12.57 -44.33
N PHE A 238 -9.84 -13.16 -43.80
CA PHE A 238 -10.89 -12.47 -43.05
C PHE A 238 -10.79 -12.79 -41.56
N GLU A 239 -10.40 -11.80 -40.77
CA GLU A 239 -10.03 -11.92 -39.35
C GLU A 239 -10.53 -10.71 -38.55
N VAL A 240 -10.58 -10.85 -37.22
CA VAL A 240 -10.84 -9.74 -36.28
C VAL A 240 -9.53 -8.97 -36.06
N ILE A 241 -9.58 -7.65 -36.19
CA ILE A 241 -8.43 -6.73 -36.09
C ILE A 241 -8.26 -6.19 -34.67
N ASP A 242 -9.32 -5.65 -34.07
CA ASP A 242 -9.34 -5.20 -32.67
C ASP A 242 -10.77 -5.29 -32.09
N THR A 243 -10.86 -5.19 -30.77
CA THR A 243 -12.12 -5.09 -30.02
C THR A 243 -12.11 -3.87 -29.12
N THR A 244 -13.19 -3.10 -29.15
CA THR A 244 -13.40 -1.95 -28.27
C THR A 244 -14.67 -2.19 -27.44
N PRO A 245 -14.57 -2.45 -26.13
CA PRO A 245 -13.34 -2.56 -25.35
C PRO A 245 -12.64 -3.90 -25.59
N ARG A 246 -11.34 -3.97 -25.25
CA ARG A 246 -10.55 -5.20 -25.40
C ARG A 246 -10.94 -6.28 -24.38
N HIS A 247 -10.62 -7.52 -24.73
CA HIS A 247 -10.71 -8.70 -23.85
C HIS A 247 -10.20 -8.40 -22.43
N GLY A 248 -10.99 -8.76 -21.42
CA GLY A 248 -10.69 -8.54 -20.01
C GLY A 248 -10.98 -7.11 -19.52
N ARG A 249 -11.84 -6.34 -20.20
CA ARG A 249 -12.24 -5.01 -19.71
C ARG A 249 -13.16 -5.12 -18.50
N GLU A 250 -12.72 -4.48 -17.43
CA GLU A 250 -13.44 -4.30 -16.18
C GLU A 250 -14.29 -3.01 -16.17
N ASN A 251 -15.17 -2.90 -15.18
CA ASN A 251 -16.00 -1.70 -14.93
C ASN A 251 -16.81 -1.24 -16.15
N VAL A 252 -17.32 -2.18 -16.94
CA VAL A 252 -18.32 -1.88 -17.99
C VAL A 252 -19.64 -1.45 -17.33
N ILE A 253 -20.22 -0.34 -17.78
CA ILE A 253 -21.47 0.20 -17.21
C ILE A 253 -22.67 -0.71 -17.48
N LEU A 254 -23.67 -0.65 -16.60
CA LEU A 254 -24.82 -1.56 -16.64
C LEU A 254 -25.84 -1.20 -17.74
N GLU A 255 -25.96 0.07 -18.13
CA GLU A 255 -26.89 0.55 -19.15
C GLU A 255 -26.15 1.51 -20.10
N GLY A 256 -26.31 1.32 -21.42
CA GLY A 256 -25.66 2.17 -22.43
C GLY A 256 -24.23 1.79 -22.84
N ALA A 257 -23.73 0.60 -22.46
CA ALA A 257 -22.48 0.06 -22.96
C ALA A 257 -22.67 -0.61 -24.34
N ASP A 258 -22.17 0.03 -25.40
CA ASP A 258 -21.99 -0.59 -26.71
C ASP A 258 -20.61 -1.25 -26.81
N PHE A 259 -20.49 -2.32 -27.60
CA PHE A 259 -19.23 -3.03 -27.88
C PHE A 259 -18.98 -3.07 -29.40
N PHE A 260 -17.71 -3.02 -29.81
CA PHE A 260 -17.31 -2.89 -31.20
C PHE A 260 -16.25 -3.93 -31.59
N ILE A 261 -16.37 -4.49 -32.80
CA ILE A 261 -15.42 -5.44 -33.38
C ILE A 261 -15.04 -4.98 -34.79
N GLU A 262 -13.75 -4.71 -35.04
CA GLU A 262 -13.23 -4.38 -36.37
C GLU A 262 -12.78 -5.66 -37.10
N PHE A 263 -13.10 -5.75 -38.41
CA PHE A 263 -12.70 -6.87 -39.27
C PHE A 263 -11.77 -6.42 -40.41
N SER A 264 -10.90 -7.33 -40.87
CA SER A 264 -9.90 -7.04 -41.91
C SER A 264 -10.51 -6.64 -43.26
N ASP A 265 -11.76 -7.07 -43.52
CA ASP A 265 -12.55 -6.69 -44.69
C ASP A 265 -14.05 -6.53 -44.35
N ALA A 266 -14.84 -5.95 -45.25
CA ALA A 266 -16.23 -5.63 -44.96
C ALA A 266 -17.10 -6.89 -44.77
N VAL A 267 -17.93 -6.91 -43.72
CA VAL A 267 -18.80 -8.01 -43.29
C VAL A 267 -19.97 -8.24 -44.26
N ALA A 268 -20.31 -9.50 -44.52
CA ALA A 268 -21.53 -9.87 -45.22
C ALA A 268 -22.74 -9.78 -44.27
N GLN A 269 -23.54 -8.71 -44.39
CA GLN A 269 -24.75 -8.49 -43.57
C GLN A 269 -25.73 -9.68 -43.57
N SER A 270 -25.75 -10.51 -44.61
CA SER A 270 -26.55 -11.75 -44.66
C SER A 270 -26.00 -12.92 -43.83
N SER A 271 -24.91 -12.72 -43.10
CA SER A 271 -24.33 -13.65 -42.12
C SER A 271 -24.31 -13.08 -40.70
N LEU A 272 -24.91 -11.91 -40.48
CA LEU A 272 -24.99 -11.25 -39.18
C LEU A 272 -26.38 -11.47 -38.57
N ASP A 273 -26.48 -12.35 -37.58
CA ASP A 273 -27.67 -12.54 -36.77
C ASP A 273 -27.33 -13.04 -35.34
N SER A 274 -28.35 -13.21 -34.50
CA SER A 274 -28.21 -13.66 -33.11
C SER A 274 -27.82 -15.14 -32.94
N SER A 275 -27.37 -15.81 -34.01
CA SER A 275 -26.73 -17.13 -33.96
C SER A 275 -25.27 -17.10 -34.44
N THR A 276 -24.85 -16.04 -35.15
CA THR A 276 -23.44 -15.79 -35.47
C THR A 276 -22.75 -14.81 -34.53
N VAL A 277 -23.52 -14.00 -33.77
CA VAL A 277 -23.01 -13.14 -32.69
C VAL A 277 -23.87 -13.32 -31.45
N THR A 278 -23.25 -13.62 -30.30
CA THR A 278 -23.93 -13.84 -29.02
C THR A 278 -23.17 -13.20 -27.86
N MET A 279 -23.88 -12.84 -26.79
CA MET A 279 -23.32 -12.40 -25.52
C MET A 279 -23.96 -13.23 -24.41
N THR A 280 -23.14 -13.85 -23.55
CA THR A 280 -23.62 -14.80 -22.54
C THR A 280 -22.92 -14.66 -21.20
N THR A 281 -23.59 -15.13 -20.15
CA THR A 281 -23.00 -15.48 -18.85
C THR A 281 -23.51 -16.87 -18.42
N ARG A 282 -23.16 -17.38 -17.24
CA ARG A 282 -23.49 -18.75 -16.80
C ARG A 282 -24.41 -18.77 -15.58
N ASP A 283 -25.38 -19.68 -15.58
CA ASP A 283 -26.17 -20.06 -14.40
C ASP A 283 -25.38 -20.98 -13.45
N PRO A 284 -25.84 -21.24 -12.21
CA PRO A 284 -25.13 -22.08 -11.24
C PRO A 284 -25.03 -23.58 -11.59
N LYS A 285 -25.37 -23.96 -12.82
CA LYS A 285 -25.28 -25.32 -13.39
C LYS A 285 -24.51 -25.32 -14.72
N ASP A 286 -23.74 -24.26 -14.99
CA ASP A 286 -23.00 -24.00 -16.23
C ASP A 286 -23.89 -23.78 -17.48
N GLY A 287 -25.19 -23.53 -17.30
CA GLY A 287 -26.11 -23.21 -18.38
C GLY A 287 -25.93 -21.78 -18.89
N PHE A 288 -25.89 -21.59 -20.21
CA PHE A 288 -25.80 -20.26 -20.82
C PHE A 288 -27.05 -19.40 -20.57
N ILE A 289 -26.84 -18.21 -20.01
CA ILE A 289 -27.80 -17.10 -19.94
C ILE A 289 -27.45 -16.13 -21.08
N PHE A 290 -28.34 -15.98 -22.05
CA PHE A 290 -28.14 -15.10 -23.22
C PHE A 290 -28.69 -13.69 -22.98
N VAL A 291 -27.99 -12.68 -23.47
CA VAL A 291 -28.45 -11.28 -23.54
C VAL A 291 -29.16 -11.03 -24.88
N ASP A 292 -30.25 -10.26 -24.92
CA ASP A 292 -30.83 -9.80 -26.20
C ASP A 292 -30.00 -8.64 -26.77
N LEU A 293 -29.61 -8.77 -28.04
CA LEU A 293 -28.66 -7.90 -28.70
C LEU A 293 -29.30 -7.19 -29.90
N GLU A 294 -28.90 -5.95 -30.10
CA GLU A 294 -29.03 -5.24 -31.37
C GLU A 294 -27.65 -5.18 -32.05
N LEU A 295 -27.61 -5.50 -33.34
CA LEU A 295 -26.39 -5.63 -34.14
C LEU A 295 -26.45 -4.66 -35.31
N ALA A 296 -25.41 -3.84 -35.50
CA ALA A 296 -25.33 -2.84 -36.56
C ALA A 296 -23.92 -2.77 -37.16
N LEU A 297 -23.82 -2.40 -38.44
CA LEU A 297 -22.53 -2.19 -39.12
C LEU A 297 -22.16 -0.70 -39.04
N GLU A 298 -21.65 -0.32 -37.87
CA GLU A 298 -21.44 1.06 -37.42
C GLU A 298 -20.11 1.15 -36.64
N ASP A 299 -19.37 2.26 -36.81
CA ASP A 299 -18.16 2.57 -36.04
C ASP A 299 -18.49 3.17 -34.65
N GLU A 300 -17.45 3.40 -33.83
CA GLU A 300 -17.57 4.01 -32.48
C GLU A 300 -18.19 5.43 -32.49
N HIS A 301 -18.28 6.08 -33.65
CA HIS A 301 -18.89 7.40 -33.84
C HIS A 301 -20.33 7.33 -34.36
N GLY A 302 -20.89 6.12 -34.55
CA GLY A 302 -22.21 5.90 -35.13
C GLY A 302 -22.29 6.16 -36.64
N VAL A 303 -21.18 6.01 -37.36
CA VAL A 303 -21.10 6.10 -38.82
C VAL A 303 -21.21 4.70 -39.42
N GLU A 304 -22.04 4.53 -40.45
CA GLU A 304 -22.20 3.26 -41.18
C GLU A 304 -20.85 2.83 -41.79
N ASP A 305 -20.26 1.76 -41.27
CA ASP A 305 -19.04 1.13 -41.78
C ASP A 305 -19.24 -0.38 -41.89
N GLY A 306 -19.00 -0.93 -43.08
CA GLY A 306 -19.08 -2.37 -43.32
C GLY A 306 -18.00 -3.19 -42.60
N ARG A 307 -16.93 -2.57 -42.08
CA ARG A 307 -15.83 -3.26 -41.39
C ARG A 307 -15.95 -3.28 -39.86
N SER A 308 -16.80 -2.43 -39.28
CA SER A 308 -17.07 -2.40 -37.84
C SER A 308 -18.44 -3.01 -37.53
N LEU A 309 -18.49 -3.86 -36.51
CA LEU A 309 -19.73 -4.39 -35.93
C LEU A 309 -19.96 -3.77 -34.55
N ARG A 310 -21.03 -2.99 -34.41
CA ARG A 310 -21.57 -2.53 -33.12
C ARG A 310 -22.54 -3.56 -32.55
N ILE A 311 -22.37 -3.85 -31.27
CA ILE A 311 -23.16 -4.80 -30.46
C ILE A 311 -23.72 -4.02 -29.27
N MET A 312 -25.04 -3.91 -29.18
CA MET A 312 -25.75 -3.15 -28.14
C MET A 312 -26.68 -4.07 -27.35
N PRO A 313 -26.48 -4.26 -26.03
CA PRO A 313 -27.45 -4.91 -25.14
C PRO A 313 -28.77 -4.12 -25.11
N ARG A 314 -29.90 -4.82 -25.20
CA ARG A 314 -31.25 -4.21 -25.11
C ARG A 314 -31.85 -4.18 -23.72
N GLU A 315 -31.29 -4.95 -22.80
CA GLU A 315 -31.62 -4.94 -21.38
C GLU A 315 -30.34 -4.60 -20.59
N PRO A 316 -30.43 -3.90 -19.45
CA PRO A 316 -29.26 -3.60 -18.63
C PRO A 316 -28.50 -4.87 -18.22
N LEU A 317 -27.17 -4.80 -18.29
CA LEU A 317 -26.29 -5.86 -17.81
C LEU A 317 -26.40 -5.97 -16.27
N ARG A 318 -26.20 -7.19 -15.76
CA ARG A 318 -26.26 -7.48 -14.32
C ARG A 318 -25.03 -6.90 -13.61
N SER A 319 -25.24 -6.32 -12.43
CA SER A 319 -24.15 -5.93 -11.52
C SER A 319 -23.17 -7.07 -11.28
N GLY A 320 -21.87 -6.76 -11.14
CA GLY A 320 -20.84 -7.72 -10.71
C GLY A 320 -20.80 -9.04 -11.48
N THR A 321 -21.12 -9.03 -12.77
CA THR A 321 -21.23 -10.23 -13.61
C THR A 321 -20.19 -10.21 -14.74
N ILE A 322 -19.57 -11.35 -15.00
CA ILE A 322 -18.69 -11.58 -16.15
C ILE A 322 -19.56 -12.01 -17.34
N TYR A 323 -19.28 -11.46 -18.52
CA TYR A 323 -19.92 -11.82 -19.78
C TYR A 323 -18.87 -12.18 -20.83
N GLU A 324 -19.20 -13.14 -21.69
CA GLU A 324 -18.44 -13.52 -22.88
C GLU A 324 -19.23 -13.15 -24.13
N ILE A 325 -18.60 -12.39 -25.02
CA ILE A 325 -19.09 -12.08 -26.37
C ILE A 325 -18.40 -13.04 -27.35
N SER A 326 -19.20 -13.75 -28.15
CA SER A 326 -18.74 -14.78 -29.08
C SER A 326 -19.25 -14.49 -30.49
N VAL A 327 -18.32 -14.50 -31.46
CA VAL A 327 -18.56 -14.42 -32.90
C VAL A 327 -18.23 -15.78 -33.51
N ALA A 328 -19.23 -16.45 -34.08
CA ALA A 328 -19.06 -17.77 -34.69
C ALA A 328 -18.25 -17.69 -36.00
N GLY A 329 -17.34 -18.64 -36.19
CA GLY A 329 -16.55 -18.83 -37.40
C GLY A 329 -17.00 -20.06 -38.23
N GLY A 330 -16.12 -20.49 -39.13
CA GLY A 330 -16.35 -21.63 -40.02
C GLY A 330 -17.48 -21.42 -41.04
N GLU A 331 -17.88 -22.48 -41.74
CA GLU A 331 -18.81 -22.37 -42.87
C GLU A 331 -20.18 -21.77 -42.50
N THR A 332 -20.63 -21.88 -41.26
CA THR A 332 -21.92 -21.34 -40.79
C THR A 332 -21.81 -20.03 -40.02
N GLY A 333 -20.60 -19.55 -39.75
CA GLY A 333 -20.34 -18.33 -38.97
C GLY A 333 -20.42 -17.03 -39.77
N LEU A 334 -19.87 -15.98 -39.19
CA LEU A 334 -19.74 -14.66 -39.79
C LEU A 334 -18.78 -14.72 -41.00
N ARG A 335 -19.12 -14.00 -42.07
CA ARG A 335 -18.39 -14.02 -43.34
C ARG A 335 -18.02 -12.62 -43.82
N GLY A 336 -16.93 -12.53 -44.57
CA GLY A 336 -16.61 -11.37 -45.38
C GLY A 336 -17.54 -11.24 -46.59
N SER A 337 -17.73 -10.01 -47.06
CA SER A 337 -18.60 -9.64 -48.18
C SER A 337 -18.19 -10.28 -49.52
N GLN A 338 -16.92 -10.66 -49.67
CA GLN A 338 -16.40 -11.41 -50.83
C GLN A 338 -16.52 -12.94 -50.63
N ARG A 339 -17.25 -13.39 -49.60
CA ARG A 339 -17.41 -14.78 -49.13
C ARG A 339 -16.20 -15.38 -48.43
N GLN A 340 -15.27 -14.56 -47.95
CA GLN A 340 -14.26 -15.02 -46.98
C GLN A 340 -14.95 -15.57 -45.72
N VAL A 341 -14.27 -16.45 -44.99
CA VAL A 341 -14.78 -17.11 -43.78
C VAL A 341 -13.84 -16.77 -42.62
N LEU A 342 -14.41 -16.42 -41.46
CA LEU A 342 -13.65 -16.31 -40.22
C LEU A 342 -13.25 -17.73 -39.79
N GLU A 343 -11.96 -18.05 -39.76
CA GLU A 343 -11.52 -19.47 -39.71
C GLU A 343 -11.94 -20.22 -38.43
N ALA A 344 -12.07 -19.51 -37.31
CA ALA A 344 -12.44 -20.05 -36.00
C ALA A 344 -13.36 -19.08 -35.24
N ASP A 345 -14.07 -19.59 -34.23
CA ASP A 345 -14.87 -18.74 -33.33
C ASP A 345 -13.96 -17.75 -32.58
N TYR A 346 -14.34 -16.47 -32.56
CA TYR A 346 -13.65 -15.43 -31.81
C TYR A 346 -14.44 -15.09 -30.54
N THR A 347 -13.77 -15.10 -29.38
CA THR A 347 -14.39 -14.83 -28.07
C THR A 347 -13.61 -13.77 -27.30
N PHE A 348 -14.33 -12.88 -26.62
CA PHE A 348 -13.73 -11.99 -25.63
C PHE A 348 -14.66 -11.77 -24.44
N SER A 349 -14.06 -11.60 -23.26
CA SER A 349 -14.79 -11.38 -22.02
C SER A 349 -14.72 -9.93 -21.55
N ILE A 350 -15.74 -9.53 -20.81
CA ILE A 350 -15.82 -8.27 -20.06
C ILE A 350 -16.38 -8.55 -18.67
N SER A 351 -16.08 -7.70 -17.69
CA SER A 351 -16.74 -7.66 -16.39
C SER A 351 -17.44 -6.33 -16.19
N THR A 352 -18.69 -6.39 -15.75
CA THR A 352 -19.47 -5.19 -15.40
C THR A 352 -18.93 -4.54 -14.13
N MET A 353 -19.19 -3.25 -13.97
CA MET A 353 -19.09 -2.60 -12.66
C MET A 353 -19.95 -3.32 -11.61
N VAL A 354 -19.54 -3.24 -10.35
CA VAL A 354 -20.38 -3.61 -9.21
C VAL A 354 -21.15 -2.37 -8.75
N ALA A 355 -22.47 -2.49 -8.65
CA ALA A 355 -23.30 -1.64 -7.80
C ALA A 355 -23.37 -2.31 -6.41
N PRO A 356 -22.88 -1.67 -5.32
CA PRO A 356 -22.92 -2.24 -3.97
C PRO A 356 -24.33 -2.40 -3.41
N ASP A 357 -24.53 -3.39 -2.53
CA ASP A 357 -25.79 -3.70 -1.86
C ASP A 357 -25.95 -2.93 -0.53
N ASP A 358 -24.87 -2.80 0.25
CA ASP A 358 -24.78 -1.92 1.43
C ASP A 358 -23.50 -1.06 1.35
N LEU A 359 -23.58 0.16 1.89
CA LEU A 359 -22.45 1.06 2.12
C LEU A 359 -22.50 1.49 3.57
N ARG A 360 -21.38 1.36 4.29
CA ARG A 360 -21.27 1.91 5.65
C ARG A 360 -20.15 2.90 5.76
N PHE A 361 -20.46 4.01 6.41
CA PHE A 361 -19.56 5.15 6.54
C PHE A 361 -19.37 5.51 8.01
N GLY A 362 -18.20 6.08 8.33
CA GLY A 362 -17.92 6.66 9.63
C GLY A 362 -16.70 7.56 9.58
N ILE A 363 -16.75 8.67 10.31
CA ILE A 363 -15.58 9.49 10.60
C ILE A 363 -15.10 9.14 12.02
N TYR A 364 -13.78 9.07 12.19
CA TYR A 364 -13.12 8.65 13.41
C TYR A 364 -12.11 9.71 13.83
N GLN A 365 -12.06 10.02 15.12
CA GLN A 365 -10.88 10.61 15.77
C GLN A 365 -10.30 9.70 16.85
N VAL A 366 -11.16 8.90 17.49
CA VAL A 366 -10.83 7.86 18.48
C VAL A 366 -11.89 6.75 18.41
N SER A 367 -13.15 7.16 18.41
CA SER A 367 -14.33 6.33 18.19
C SER A 367 -15.15 6.85 17.00
N ARG A 368 -15.93 5.97 16.37
CA ARG A 368 -16.80 6.26 15.23
C ARG A 368 -17.85 7.33 15.55
N ASN A 369 -17.97 8.32 14.67
CA ASN A 369 -19.02 9.34 14.65
C ASN A 369 -19.20 10.13 15.98
N ALA A 370 -18.19 10.14 16.84
CA ALA A 370 -18.14 10.97 18.04
C ALA A 370 -17.98 12.46 17.66
N PRO A 371 -18.46 13.43 18.48
CA PRO A 371 -18.38 14.85 18.15
C PRO A 371 -16.94 15.34 17.96
N LEU A 372 -16.68 16.02 16.84
CA LEU A 372 -15.34 16.32 16.37
C LEU A 372 -14.64 17.40 17.22
N VAL A 373 -13.40 17.12 17.62
CA VAL A 373 -12.51 18.03 18.33
C VAL A 373 -11.57 18.72 17.34
N TYR A 374 -11.58 20.05 17.29
CA TYR A 374 -10.68 20.83 16.43
C TYR A 374 -9.20 20.58 16.75
N GLY A 375 -8.37 20.51 15.72
CA GLY A 375 -6.91 20.35 15.85
C GLY A 375 -6.45 18.94 16.23
N LYS A 376 -7.35 17.95 16.28
CA LYS A 376 -7.06 16.53 16.45
C LYS A 376 -7.24 15.81 15.09
N PRO A 377 -6.29 14.98 14.63
CA PRO A 377 -6.44 14.23 13.37
C PRO A 377 -7.70 13.38 13.30
N ALA A 378 -8.16 13.13 12.08
CA ALA A 378 -9.36 12.36 11.79
C ALA A 378 -9.14 11.44 10.56
N ALA A 379 -9.90 10.34 10.52
CA ALA A 379 -9.93 9.38 9.43
C ALA A 379 -11.37 9.12 8.99
N ALA A 380 -11.59 8.87 7.70
CA ALA A 380 -12.84 8.31 7.19
C ALA A 380 -12.66 6.82 6.95
N ARG A 381 -13.66 5.99 7.30
CA ARG A 381 -13.75 4.58 6.88
C ARG A 381 -15.02 4.41 6.05
N ILE A 382 -14.87 3.83 4.86
CA ILE A 382 -15.97 3.39 4.00
C ILE A 382 -15.86 1.86 3.86
N GLU A 383 -16.91 1.17 4.24
CA GLU A 383 -17.11 -0.27 4.08
C GLU A 383 -18.13 -0.47 2.95
N ILE A 384 -17.85 -1.43 2.07
CA ILE A 384 -18.57 -1.64 0.80
C ILE A 384 -18.93 -3.12 0.73
N GLU A 385 -20.22 -3.43 0.72
CA GLU A 385 -20.69 -4.81 0.69
C GLU A 385 -21.48 -5.10 -0.59
N TRP A 386 -21.23 -6.28 -1.18
CA TRP A 386 -22.07 -6.88 -2.22
C TRP A 386 -22.13 -8.40 -2.02
N GLU A 387 -23.29 -9.00 -2.30
CA GLU A 387 -23.52 -10.43 -2.03
C GLU A 387 -23.06 -11.35 -3.19
N GLU A 388 -23.02 -12.66 -2.94
CA GLU A 388 -22.86 -13.67 -4.00
C GLU A 388 -24.19 -13.82 -4.77
N LEU A 389 -24.13 -13.76 -6.09
CA LEU A 389 -25.33 -13.87 -6.93
C LEU A 389 -25.80 -15.33 -7.02
N GLU A 390 -26.83 -15.70 -6.25
CA GLU A 390 -27.40 -17.07 -6.21
C GLU A 390 -27.79 -17.65 -7.59
N ASP A 391 -27.96 -16.82 -8.63
CA ASP A 391 -28.35 -17.23 -9.98
C ASP A 391 -27.28 -17.04 -11.08
N ILE A 392 -26.02 -16.77 -10.71
CA ILE A 392 -24.84 -16.74 -11.60
C ILE A 392 -23.79 -17.75 -11.13
N HIS A 393 -23.06 -18.40 -12.05
CA HIS A 393 -21.96 -19.32 -11.71
C HIS A 393 -20.85 -18.58 -10.94
N PRO A 394 -20.28 -19.12 -9.83
CA PRO A 394 -19.29 -18.40 -9.02
C PRO A 394 -18.06 -17.90 -9.80
N GLU A 395 -17.57 -18.69 -10.76
CA GLU A 395 -16.44 -18.30 -11.64
C GLU A 395 -16.79 -17.21 -12.68
N TRP A 396 -18.06 -16.81 -12.77
CA TRP A 396 -18.59 -15.78 -13.68
C TRP A 396 -19.11 -14.55 -12.91
N GLN A 397 -18.71 -14.39 -11.64
CA GLN A 397 -19.01 -13.23 -10.80
C GLN A 397 -17.75 -12.38 -10.59
N VAL A 398 -17.92 -11.08 -10.35
CA VAL A 398 -16.84 -10.15 -10.01
C VAL A 398 -16.52 -10.28 -8.53
N LEU A 399 -15.38 -10.90 -8.23
CA LEU A 399 -14.84 -11.05 -6.89
C LEU A 399 -14.10 -9.80 -6.42
N ASP A 400 -13.56 -9.00 -7.34
CA ASP A 400 -12.79 -7.79 -7.04
C ASP A 400 -12.84 -6.78 -8.19
N TYR A 401 -12.80 -5.47 -7.87
CA TYR A 401 -12.82 -4.39 -8.86
C TYR A 401 -12.14 -3.10 -8.37
N PRO A 402 -11.61 -2.25 -9.28
CA PRO A 402 -10.96 -1.00 -8.91
C PRO A 402 -11.99 0.13 -8.69
N VAL A 403 -11.80 0.90 -7.63
CA VAL A 403 -12.67 2.04 -7.26
C VAL A 403 -11.86 3.28 -6.91
N GLN A 404 -12.48 4.44 -7.12
CA GLN A 404 -12.07 5.73 -6.57
C GLN A 404 -13.06 6.13 -5.47
N ALA A 405 -12.54 6.56 -4.33
CA ALA A 405 -13.30 7.00 -3.18
C ALA A 405 -12.99 8.46 -2.83
N ALA A 406 -14.04 9.27 -2.73
CA ALA A 406 -13.98 10.66 -2.30
C ALA A 406 -14.86 10.88 -1.07
N VAL A 407 -14.50 11.87 -0.23
CA VAL A 407 -15.33 12.33 0.88
C VAL A 407 -15.45 13.85 0.80
N LEU A 408 -16.64 14.33 0.47
CA LEU A 408 -16.98 15.72 0.17
C LEU A 408 -17.77 16.38 1.31
N ASP A 409 -17.79 17.71 1.35
CA ASP A 409 -18.65 18.50 2.26
C ASP A 409 -19.94 18.99 1.59
N ASP A 410 -20.70 19.85 2.29
CA ASP A 410 -21.96 20.47 1.82
C ASP A 410 -21.78 21.50 0.69
N ARG A 411 -20.55 21.64 0.17
CA ARG A 411 -20.13 22.57 -0.88
C ARG A 411 -19.35 21.84 -1.99
N ASP A 412 -19.47 20.51 -2.03
CA ASP A 412 -18.80 19.60 -2.96
C ASP A 412 -17.26 19.70 -2.90
N LYS A 413 -16.70 20.11 -1.76
CA LYS A 413 -15.26 20.21 -1.56
C LYS A 413 -14.73 18.94 -0.88
N THR A 414 -13.71 18.31 -1.46
CA THR A 414 -13.00 17.19 -0.84
C THR A 414 -12.42 17.56 0.54
N VAL A 415 -12.70 16.70 1.51
CA VAL A 415 -12.34 16.86 2.92
C VAL A 415 -11.06 16.08 3.24
N PHE A 416 -10.99 14.84 2.75
CA PHE A 416 -9.83 13.95 2.78
C PHE A 416 -9.20 13.90 1.38
N PRO A 417 -7.92 13.51 1.22
CA PRO A 417 -7.36 13.14 -0.07
C PRO A 417 -8.14 11.96 -0.65
N GLU A 418 -8.32 11.94 -1.98
CA GLU A 418 -9.02 10.86 -2.68
C GLU A 418 -8.18 9.59 -2.70
N LEU A 419 -8.85 8.43 -2.63
CA LEU A 419 -8.21 7.12 -2.58
C LEU A 419 -8.66 6.27 -3.78
N GLN A 420 -7.72 5.93 -4.66
CA GLN A 420 -7.91 4.84 -5.62
C GLN A 420 -7.41 3.54 -5.00
N ARG A 421 -8.24 2.50 -4.95
CA ARG A 421 -7.88 1.17 -4.43
C ARG A 421 -8.73 0.10 -5.11
N ARG A 422 -8.20 -1.12 -5.18
CA ARG A 422 -8.94 -2.31 -5.60
C ARG A 422 -9.60 -2.96 -4.37
N ILE A 423 -10.89 -3.25 -4.46
CA ILE A 423 -11.66 -3.86 -3.37
C ILE A 423 -12.16 -5.24 -3.79
N GLU A 424 -12.22 -6.14 -2.81
CA GLU A 424 -12.65 -7.53 -2.95
C GLU A 424 -14.01 -7.72 -2.27
N ARG A 425 -14.76 -8.76 -2.65
CA ARG A 425 -16.09 -9.05 -2.14
C ARG A 425 -16.01 -9.47 -0.65
N PRO A 426 -16.98 -9.11 0.22
CA PRO A 426 -16.92 -9.36 1.66
C PRO A 426 -16.65 -10.80 2.12
N ASP A 427 -16.90 -11.80 1.26
CA ASP A 427 -16.65 -13.23 1.50
C ASP A 427 -15.22 -13.67 1.19
N GLN A 428 -14.45 -12.91 0.40
CA GLN A 428 -13.04 -13.20 0.09
C GLN A 428 -12.13 -12.90 1.30
N PHE A 429 -12.43 -11.83 2.04
CA PHE A 429 -11.63 -11.41 3.20
C PHE A 429 -11.63 -12.45 4.32
N THR A 430 -10.43 -12.80 4.78
CA THR A 430 -10.22 -13.60 5.99
C THR A 430 -10.42 -12.76 7.25
N ASP A 431 -10.52 -13.42 8.40
CA ASP A 431 -10.62 -12.73 9.69
C ASP A 431 -9.37 -11.90 10.04
N GLU A 432 -8.22 -12.17 9.42
CA GLU A 432 -7.00 -11.36 9.58
C GLU A 432 -7.08 -10.05 8.78
N ASP A 433 -7.60 -10.09 7.56
CA ASP A 433 -7.79 -8.91 6.71
C ASP A 433 -8.91 -8.02 7.29
N ARG A 434 -9.94 -8.65 7.87
CA ARG A 434 -10.93 -7.98 8.71
C ARG A 434 -10.30 -7.32 9.94
N ARG A 435 -9.40 -8.01 10.66
CA ARG A 435 -8.66 -7.47 11.82
C ARG A 435 -7.82 -6.25 11.46
N LEU A 436 -7.08 -6.34 10.35
CA LEU A 436 -6.21 -5.27 9.84
C LEU A 436 -7.02 -4.06 9.32
N GLY A 437 -8.27 -4.27 8.90
CA GLY A 437 -9.15 -3.24 8.35
C GLY A 437 -9.15 -3.17 6.82
N GLU A 438 -8.54 -4.16 6.15
CA GLU A 438 -8.27 -4.14 4.71
C GLU A 438 -9.53 -4.26 3.85
N HIS A 439 -10.56 -4.93 4.37
CA HIS A 439 -11.95 -4.92 3.88
C HIS A 439 -12.62 -3.53 3.79
N THR A 440 -11.93 -2.45 4.19
CA THR A 440 -12.47 -1.09 4.16
C THR A 440 -11.51 -0.07 3.54
N LEU A 441 -12.08 0.96 2.94
CA LEU A 441 -11.36 2.12 2.43
C LEU A 441 -11.17 3.11 3.58
N ASN A 442 -9.94 3.22 4.08
CA ASN A 442 -9.57 4.15 5.15
C ASN A 442 -8.83 5.35 4.56
N LEU A 443 -9.44 6.54 4.63
CA LEU A 443 -8.89 7.79 4.12
C LEU A 443 -8.39 8.64 5.30
N PHE A 444 -7.15 9.12 5.19
CA PHE A 444 -6.40 9.82 6.24
C PHE A 444 -6.06 11.26 5.80
N GLY A 445 -5.12 11.94 6.46
CA GLY A 445 -4.59 13.23 6.03
C GLY A 445 -5.49 14.44 6.28
N TRP A 446 -6.57 14.31 7.06
CA TRP A 446 -7.44 15.42 7.43
C TRP A 446 -7.39 15.75 8.94
N THR A 447 -7.41 17.05 9.25
CA THR A 447 -7.62 17.57 10.61
C THR A 447 -8.67 18.69 10.59
N PRO A 448 -9.78 18.58 11.34
CA PRO A 448 -10.76 19.65 11.46
C PRO A 448 -10.17 20.93 12.09
N SER A 449 -10.61 22.09 11.60
CA SER A 449 -10.26 23.40 12.17
C SER A 449 -11.44 24.36 12.07
N GLU A 450 -11.43 25.47 12.82
CA GLU A 450 -12.52 26.48 12.78
C GLU A 450 -12.78 27.05 11.37
N GLN A 451 -11.79 26.99 10.47
CA GLN A 451 -11.86 27.46 9.08
C GLN A 451 -12.27 26.35 8.09
N ASN A 452 -12.14 25.08 8.50
CA ASN A 452 -12.46 23.90 7.71
C ASN A 452 -13.25 22.93 8.61
N ASN A 453 -14.51 23.28 8.86
CA ASN A 453 -15.41 22.66 9.81
C ASN A 453 -16.67 22.04 9.16
N PRO A 454 -16.54 21.15 8.16
CA PRO A 454 -17.68 20.45 7.56
C PRO A 454 -18.47 19.70 8.64
N ARG A 455 -19.79 19.86 8.61
CA ARG A 455 -20.74 19.17 9.51
C ARG A 455 -21.51 18.05 8.81
N TYR A 456 -21.50 18.09 7.49
CA TYR A 456 -22.08 17.10 6.59
C TYR A 456 -20.95 16.56 5.73
N PHE A 457 -20.91 15.25 5.58
CA PHE A 457 -19.90 14.50 4.86
C PHE A 457 -20.63 13.57 3.89
N ARG A 458 -20.28 13.63 2.61
CA ARG A 458 -20.82 12.75 1.57
C ARG A 458 -19.67 11.88 1.07
N ALA A 459 -19.72 10.59 1.37
CA ALA A 459 -18.80 9.62 0.79
C ALA A 459 -19.35 9.20 -0.58
N GLU A 460 -18.48 9.21 -1.58
CA GLU A 460 -18.79 8.84 -2.97
C GLU A 460 -17.83 7.75 -3.41
N ILE A 461 -18.38 6.65 -3.92
CA ILE A 461 -17.63 5.56 -4.55
C ILE A 461 -17.98 5.52 -6.03
N THR A 462 -16.97 5.65 -6.89
CA THR A 462 -17.09 5.41 -8.33
C THR A 462 -16.22 4.21 -8.75
N PRO A 463 -16.66 3.38 -9.71
CA PRO A 463 -15.76 2.44 -10.37
C PRO A 463 -14.64 3.22 -11.06
N ASP A 464 -13.38 2.86 -10.83
CA ASP A 464 -12.24 3.51 -11.48
C ASP A 464 -12.06 2.96 -12.91
N ASN A 465 -11.62 3.81 -13.85
CA ASN A 465 -11.34 3.42 -15.24
C ASN A 465 -12.48 2.60 -15.89
N HIS A 466 -13.71 3.11 -15.83
CA HIS A 466 -14.93 2.48 -16.37
C HIS A 466 -15.04 2.53 -17.90
N TYR A 467 -16.03 1.84 -18.47
CA TYR A 467 -16.30 1.86 -19.91
C TYR A 467 -17.80 1.96 -20.25
N PRO A 468 -18.22 2.84 -21.19
CA PRO A 468 -17.41 3.84 -21.90
C PRO A 468 -16.85 4.95 -20.99
N ALA A 469 -15.65 5.44 -21.31
CA ALA A 469 -14.90 6.36 -20.43
C ALA A 469 -15.40 7.83 -20.47
N ASP A 470 -16.22 8.17 -21.46
CA ASP A 470 -16.90 9.46 -21.60
C ASP A 470 -18.29 9.49 -20.94
N PHE A 471 -18.78 8.34 -20.45
CA PHE A 471 -20.03 8.23 -19.71
C PHE A 471 -19.87 8.74 -18.26
N GLU A 472 -20.81 9.57 -17.78
CA GLU A 472 -20.80 10.08 -16.41
C GLU A 472 -21.54 9.10 -15.47
N ILE A 473 -20.78 8.27 -14.73
CA ILE A 473 -21.35 7.36 -13.73
C ILE A 473 -21.83 8.14 -12.51
N ALA A 474 -23.07 7.91 -12.09
CA ALA A 474 -23.55 8.38 -10.79
C ALA A 474 -22.87 7.58 -9.67
N PRO A 475 -22.14 8.21 -8.73
CA PRO A 475 -21.47 7.50 -7.64
C PRO A 475 -22.46 6.79 -6.73
N ALA A 476 -22.02 5.70 -6.10
CA ALA A 476 -22.69 5.14 -4.95
C ALA A 476 -22.41 6.07 -3.74
N ILE A 477 -23.46 6.63 -3.16
CA ILE A 477 -23.39 7.72 -2.17
C ILE A 477 -23.86 7.25 -0.79
N ILE A 478 -23.14 7.63 0.25
CA ILE A 478 -23.63 7.62 1.64
C ILE A 478 -23.29 8.92 2.37
N GLU A 479 -24.25 9.42 3.16
CA GLU A 479 -24.17 10.69 3.88
C GLU A 479 -24.01 10.47 5.40
N GLN A 480 -23.14 11.24 6.04
CA GLN A 480 -23.02 11.31 7.50
C GLN A 480 -23.03 12.78 7.96
N THR A 481 -23.90 13.11 8.92
CA THR A 481 -23.87 14.41 9.63
C THR A 481 -23.20 14.23 10.99
N LEU A 482 -22.34 15.17 11.38
CA LEU A 482 -21.61 15.16 12.65
C LEU A 482 -21.68 16.52 13.33
N ASP A 483 -21.68 16.48 14.66
CA ASP A 483 -21.47 17.65 15.50
C ASP A 483 -19.99 17.88 15.81
N TYR A 484 -19.66 19.11 16.15
CA TYR A 484 -18.38 19.46 16.77
C TYR A 484 -18.55 19.49 18.29
N ALA A 485 -17.51 19.12 19.03
CA ALA A 485 -17.47 19.24 20.48
C ALA A 485 -17.84 20.67 20.88
N THR A 486 -18.85 20.83 21.75
CA THR A 486 -19.41 22.16 22.10
C THR A 486 -18.40 23.06 22.81
N GLN A 487 -17.33 22.47 23.36
CA GLN A 487 -16.14 23.12 23.88
C GLN A 487 -14.93 22.23 23.55
N SER A 488 -13.86 22.81 23.02
CA SER A 488 -12.60 22.09 22.73
C SER A 488 -11.53 22.33 23.80
N VAL A 489 -10.49 21.49 23.78
CA VAL A 489 -9.29 21.63 24.62
C VAL A 489 -8.05 21.50 23.74
N ASP A 490 -7.48 22.64 23.35
CA ASP A 490 -6.36 22.72 22.38
C ASP A 490 -5.02 22.19 22.93
N LEU A 491 -4.95 22.00 24.24
CA LEU A 491 -3.81 21.50 24.99
C LEU A 491 -4.24 21.01 26.39
N LEU A 492 -3.92 19.76 26.70
CA LEU A 492 -3.82 19.22 28.07
C LEU A 492 -2.34 19.25 28.50
N THR A 493 -2.06 19.75 29.70
CA THR A 493 -0.70 19.77 30.25
C THR A 493 -0.56 18.88 31.46
N PHE A 494 0.53 18.10 31.54
CA PHE A 494 0.92 17.45 32.77
C PHE A 494 2.39 17.70 33.11
N ASP A 495 2.67 17.84 34.39
CA ASP A 495 4.04 17.92 34.91
C ASP A 495 4.38 16.62 35.63
N TYR A 496 5.56 16.06 35.35
CA TYR A 496 6.00 14.82 35.96
C TYR A 496 7.33 14.95 36.71
N TYR A 497 7.42 14.23 37.83
CA TYR A 497 8.47 14.34 38.84
C TYR A 497 8.95 12.94 39.25
N ILE A 498 10.20 12.86 39.69
CA ILE A 498 10.75 11.66 40.34
C ILE A 498 10.83 11.92 41.84
N ALA A 499 10.24 11.04 42.65
CA ALA A 499 10.22 11.12 44.10
C ALA A 499 11.34 10.26 44.70
N ALA A 500 12.50 10.85 44.95
CA ALA A 500 13.64 10.15 45.55
C ALA A 500 13.38 9.87 47.04
N HIS A 501 13.32 8.59 47.41
CA HIS A 501 13.33 8.07 48.77
C HIS A 501 13.64 6.58 48.73
N SER A 502 13.79 5.95 49.91
CA SER A 502 13.99 4.50 50.02
C SER A 502 15.21 4.07 49.19
N GLU A 503 15.08 3.13 48.25
CA GLU A 503 16.17 2.69 47.36
C GLU A 503 16.71 3.79 46.42
N TRP A 504 15.98 4.89 46.22
CA TRP A 504 16.41 6.05 45.41
C TRP A 504 16.99 7.21 46.22
N ARG A 505 17.10 7.09 47.55
CA ARG A 505 17.53 8.19 48.44
C ARG A 505 18.90 8.77 48.06
N ASP A 506 19.91 7.89 47.98
CA ASP A 506 21.31 8.31 47.83
C ASP A 506 21.68 8.66 46.39
N ASN A 507 21.05 7.96 45.43
CA ASN A 507 20.95 8.32 44.02
C ASN A 507 19.85 7.45 43.37
N ILE A 508 19.01 8.01 42.50
CA ILE A 508 18.26 7.17 41.54
C ILE A 508 19.22 6.71 40.45
N ASP A 509 19.11 5.46 40.00
CA ASP A 509 19.93 5.02 38.87
C ASP A 509 19.57 5.81 37.59
N ILE A 510 20.57 6.10 36.77
CA ILE A 510 20.38 6.88 35.55
C ILE A 510 19.50 6.11 34.56
N GLU A 511 19.56 4.77 34.55
CA GLU A 511 18.65 3.93 33.76
C GLU A 511 17.19 4.11 34.22
N GLN A 512 16.93 4.05 35.53
CA GLN A 512 15.59 4.22 36.09
C GLN A 512 15.01 5.63 35.85
N SER A 513 15.83 6.68 35.97
CA SER A 513 15.44 8.05 35.59
C SER A 513 15.03 8.15 34.12
N ARG A 514 15.81 7.53 33.22
CA ARG A 514 15.54 7.47 31.78
C ARG A 514 14.24 6.71 31.47
N GLN A 515 14.03 5.56 32.11
CA GLN A 515 12.83 4.73 31.95
C GLN A 515 11.57 5.51 32.33
N ILE A 516 11.60 6.28 33.42
CA ILE A 516 10.50 7.18 33.83
C ILE A 516 10.25 8.28 32.79
N VAL A 517 11.31 8.89 32.25
CA VAL A 517 11.20 9.91 31.18
C VAL A 517 10.65 9.32 29.87
N GLN A 518 10.93 8.05 29.58
CA GLN A 518 10.38 7.34 28.42
C GLN A 518 8.90 7.02 28.59
N ALA A 519 8.53 6.37 29.71
CA ALA A 519 7.16 6.05 30.07
C ALA A 519 6.23 7.28 29.99
N ALA A 520 6.65 8.40 30.58
CA ALA A 520 5.90 9.65 30.54
C ALA A 520 5.65 10.16 29.11
N ARG A 521 6.55 9.94 28.15
CA ARG A 521 6.37 10.37 26.75
C ARG A 521 5.55 9.38 25.93
N GLN A 522 5.67 8.08 26.18
CA GLN A 522 4.78 7.06 25.59
C GLN A 522 3.32 7.32 26.02
N ASP A 523 3.08 7.52 27.32
CA ASP A 523 1.76 7.89 27.84
C ASP A 523 1.29 9.28 27.38
N GLN A 524 2.19 10.26 27.15
CA GLN A 524 1.81 11.53 26.51
C GLN A 524 1.20 11.29 25.12
N VAL A 525 1.84 10.47 24.29
CA VAL A 525 1.38 10.24 22.91
C VAL A 525 0.13 9.38 22.90
N PHE A 526 0.09 8.29 23.69
CA PHE A 526 -1.09 7.44 23.80
C PHE A 526 -2.30 8.22 24.34
N ALA A 527 -2.12 9.05 25.38
CA ALA A 527 -3.14 9.98 25.86
C ALA A 527 -3.58 10.98 24.76
N ASN A 528 -2.65 11.46 23.92
CA ASN A 528 -3.01 12.35 22.82
C ASN A 528 -3.80 11.66 21.71
N GLN A 529 -3.55 10.37 21.49
CA GLN A 529 -4.34 9.55 20.57
C GLN A 529 -5.74 9.31 21.15
N ILE A 530 -5.90 8.89 22.41
CA ILE A 530 -7.19 8.45 22.97
C ILE A 530 -8.08 9.53 23.61
N LEU A 531 -7.53 10.65 24.10
CA LEU A 531 -8.33 11.67 24.79
C LEU A 531 -8.92 12.70 23.79
N PRO A 532 -10.09 13.32 24.09
CA PRO A 532 -10.72 14.35 23.26
C PRO A 532 -10.08 15.72 23.45
N VAL A 533 -8.77 15.79 23.22
CA VAL A 533 -7.97 17.01 23.21
C VAL A 533 -7.16 17.07 21.91
N ALA A 534 -6.80 18.26 21.46
CA ALA A 534 -5.98 18.41 20.27
C ALA A 534 -4.52 17.96 20.50
N ARG A 535 -3.99 18.26 21.69
CA ARG A 535 -2.61 17.98 22.10
C ARG A 535 -2.53 17.62 23.59
N VAL A 536 -1.65 16.69 23.94
CA VAL A 536 -1.18 16.45 25.31
C VAL A 536 0.30 16.80 25.38
N ARG A 537 0.72 17.49 26.46
CA ARG A 537 2.13 17.85 26.69
C ARG A 537 2.56 17.54 28.12
N GLY A 538 3.45 16.56 28.25
CA GLY A 538 4.23 16.30 29.44
C GLY A 538 5.40 17.27 29.56
N ARG A 539 5.77 17.63 30.79
CA ARG A 539 7.02 18.36 31.10
C ARG A 539 7.65 17.73 32.34
N PHE A 540 8.91 17.30 32.24
CA PHE A 540 9.67 16.92 33.43
C PHE A 540 9.91 18.16 34.29
N LYS A 541 9.73 18.04 35.61
CA LYS A 541 9.83 19.15 36.58
C LYS A 541 10.77 18.86 37.77
N GLY A 542 11.63 17.85 37.62
CA GLY A 542 12.74 17.60 38.53
C GLY A 542 12.57 16.38 39.42
N THR A 543 13.66 16.04 40.10
CA THR A 543 13.69 15.04 41.16
C THR A 543 13.58 15.75 42.51
N TYR A 544 12.78 15.21 43.43
CA TYR A 544 12.62 15.76 44.79
C TYR A 544 12.85 14.67 45.83
N ASN A 545 13.69 14.94 46.84
CA ASN A 545 13.95 13.99 47.92
C ASN A 545 12.88 14.15 49.02
N LEU A 546 12.04 13.12 49.15
CA LEU A 546 11.03 13.01 50.21
C LEU A 546 11.69 12.75 51.57
N GLN A 547 12.59 11.78 51.62
CA GLN A 547 13.11 11.21 52.86
C GLN A 547 13.97 12.19 53.66
N ASP A 548 14.93 12.88 53.03
CA ASP A 548 15.80 13.87 53.68
C ASP A 548 14.97 15.02 54.26
N THR A 549 13.96 15.47 53.50
CA THR A 549 13.05 16.52 53.97
C THR A 549 12.23 16.03 55.16
N MET A 550 11.74 14.79 55.14
CA MET A 550 11.00 14.18 56.26
C MET A 550 11.89 13.98 57.50
N CYS A 551 13.16 13.63 57.33
CA CYS A 551 14.14 13.54 58.41
C CYS A 551 14.54 14.90 59.01
N SER A 552 14.18 16.01 58.36
CA SER A 552 14.29 17.36 58.94
C SER A 552 13.08 17.80 59.79
N ILE A 553 12.10 16.90 60.00
CA ILE A 553 10.87 17.17 60.76
C ILE A 553 10.94 16.49 62.15
N PRO A 554 11.10 17.26 63.24
CA PRO A 554 10.97 16.74 64.61
C PRO A 554 9.70 15.94 64.85
N GLY A 555 9.86 14.75 65.43
CA GLY A 555 8.79 13.85 65.88
C GLY A 555 8.47 12.68 64.94
N VAL A 556 8.98 12.69 63.70
CA VAL A 556 8.71 11.64 62.68
C VAL A 556 9.97 10.92 62.18
N GLU A 557 11.14 11.24 62.72
CA GLU A 557 12.43 10.67 62.30
C GLU A 557 12.46 9.14 62.48
N TRP A 558 11.87 8.64 63.56
CA TRP A 558 11.75 7.22 63.88
C TRP A 558 10.83 6.43 62.92
N VAL A 559 10.02 7.12 62.10
CA VAL A 559 9.13 6.51 61.10
C VAL A 559 9.77 6.48 59.72
N ALA A 560 10.55 7.51 59.37
CA ALA A 560 10.95 7.80 58.00
C ALA A 560 12.47 7.75 57.72
N CYS A 561 13.32 7.71 58.74
CA CYS A 561 14.78 7.77 58.56
C CYS A 561 15.43 6.38 58.54
N GLU A 562 16.77 6.36 58.48
CA GLU A 562 17.61 5.16 58.37
C GLU A 562 17.33 4.14 59.49
N ASP A 563 17.21 4.60 60.74
CA ASP A 563 16.83 3.79 61.91
C ASP A 563 15.35 3.32 61.91
N GLY A 564 14.52 3.76 60.97
CA GLY A 564 13.12 3.32 60.81
C GLY A 564 12.97 2.28 59.70
N PHE A 565 13.33 2.65 58.47
CA PHE A 565 13.15 1.79 57.28
C PHE A 565 13.92 0.45 57.36
N HIS A 566 15.10 0.42 58.01
CA HIS A 566 15.90 -0.81 58.11
C HIS A 566 15.29 -1.92 58.98
N PHE A 567 14.19 -1.67 59.68
CA PHE A 567 13.49 -2.67 60.52
C PHE A 567 12.21 -3.23 59.87
N TRP A 568 11.89 -2.85 58.63
CA TRP A 568 10.61 -3.18 57.98
C TRP A 568 10.78 -4.19 56.84
N ASP A 569 10.39 -5.45 57.06
CA ASP A 569 10.39 -6.51 56.04
C ASP A 569 9.50 -6.20 54.82
N ASN A 570 8.53 -5.30 54.98
CA ASN A 570 7.72 -4.70 53.92
C ASN A 570 7.37 -3.26 54.32
N PRO A 571 8.10 -2.25 53.80
CA PRO A 571 7.86 -0.85 54.17
C PRO A 571 6.49 -0.32 53.75
N ALA A 572 5.98 -0.73 52.59
CA ALA A 572 4.68 -0.28 52.08
C ALA A 572 3.52 -0.73 52.98
N SER A 573 3.55 -1.96 53.50
CA SER A 573 2.49 -2.44 54.40
C SER A 573 2.49 -1.71 55.74
N GLN A 574 3.66 -1.47 56.35
CA GLN A 574 3.74 -0.74 57.62
C GLN A 574 3.44 0.75 57.45
N ALA A 575 3.82 1.37 56.33
CA ALA A 575 3.40 2.74 55.98
C ALA A 575 1.91 2.87 55.65
N ALA A 576 1.23 1.78 55.25
CA ALA A 576 -0.22 1.74 55.05
C ALA A 576 -0.98 1.52 56.37
N ASP A 577 -0.50 0.64 57.26
CA ASP A 577 -1.05 0.45 58.61
C ASP A 577 -0.88 1.71 59.49
N LEU A 578 0.16 2.51 59.23
CA LEU A 578 0.40 3.81 59.87
C LEU A 578 -0.22 4.96 59.05
N ASN A 579 -1.52 5.23 59.26
CA ASN A 579 -2.31 6.30 58.63
C ASN A 579 -1.57 7.66 58.43
N ASN A 580 -0.64 7.98 59.33
CA ASN A 580 0.22 9.17 59.33
C ASN A 580 0.97 9.41 58.00
N TRP A 581 1.35 8.37 57.24
CA TRP A 581 2.10 8.58 55.98
C TRP A 581 1.30 9.41 54.95
N ASN A 582 -0.03 9.26 54.93
CA ASN A 582 -0.90 10.02 54.04
C ASN A 582 -0.90 11.53 54.31
N ALA A 583 -0.69 11.96 55.56
CA ALA A 583 -0.57 13.37 55.92
C ALA A 583 0.70 14.00 55.31
N LEU A 584 1.82 13.29 55.43
CA LEU A 584 3.12 13.72 54.94
C LEU A 584 3.13 13.79 53.41
N VAL A 585 2.70 12.72 52.72
CA VAL A 585 2.59 12.69 51.25
C VAL A 585 1.69 13.81 50.70
N ARG A 586 0.56 14.13 51.36
CA ARG A 586 -0.28 15.29 51.00
C ARG A 586 0.49 16.61 51.10
N LEU A 587 1.27 16.80 52.16
CA LEU A 587 2.06 18.01 52.37
C LEU A 587 3.15 18.18 51.30
N PHE A 588 3.80 17.10 50.87
CA PHE A 588 4.79 17.15 49.79
C PHE A 588 4.18 17.41 48.42
N HIS A 589 3.05 16.79 48.11
CA HIS A 589 2.36 17.07 46.85
C HIS A 589 1.92 18.54 46.73
N GLU A 590 1.60 19.22 47.83
CA GLU A 590 1.39 20.68 47.79
C GLU A 590 2.66 21.49 47.48
N HIS A 591 3.86 21.07 47.89
CA HIS A 591 5.11 21.73 47.51
C HIS A 591 5.46 21.48 46.03
N VAL A 592 5.31 20.24 45.56
CA VAL A 592 5.43 19.86 44.14
C VAL A 592 4.46 20.69 43.30
N ALA A 593 3.18 20.73 43.69
CA ALA A 593 2.14 21.50 43.05
C ALA A 593 2.31 23.02 43.17
N ALA A 594 3.08 23.52 44.13
CA ALA A 594 3.40 24.96 44.27
C ALA A 594 4.38 25.46 43.21
N HIS A 595 5.12 24.53 42.57
CA HIS A 595 6.06 24.82 41.49
C HIS A 595 5.52 24.49 40.08
N SER A 596 4.27 24.05 39.98
CA SER A 596 3.60 23.69 38.72
C SER A 596 2.42 24.62 38.37
N ASP A 597 2.21 24.80 37.06
CA ASP A 597 1.01 25.38 36.47
C ASP A 597 0.17 24.36 35.66
N ALA A 598 0.60 23.09 35.59
CA ALA A 598 -0.01 22.05 34.76
C ALA A 598 -1.43 21.62 35.24
N ASP A 599 -2.14 20.90 34.36
CA ASP A 599 -3.50 20.41 34.62
C ASP A 599 -3.53 19.08 35.39
N ILE A 600 -2.46 18.31 35.32
CA ILE A 600 -2.25 17.05 36.05
C ILE A 600 -0.80 17.01 36.54
N LEU A 601 -0.57 16.48 37.73
CA LEU A 601 0.76 16.19 38.27
C LEU A 601 0.96 14.68 38.30
N VAL A 602 2.14 14.19 37.93
CA VAL A 602 2.51 12.77 37.99
C VAL A 602 3.77 12.63 38.83
N SER A 603 3.70 11.88 39.91
CA SER A 603 4.85 11.58 40.77
C SER A 603 5.21 10.12 40.61
N TYR A 604 6.41 9.83 40.13
CA TYR A 604 6.95 8.48 40.03
C TYR A 604 7.74 8.14 41.30
N HIS A 605 7.44 6.99 41.89
CA HIS A 605 7.96 6.52 43.17
C HIS A 605 8.68 5.17 43.04
N PRO A 606 9.60 4.84 43.98
CA PRO A 606 10.38 3.62 43.93
C PRO A 606 9.51 2.34 43.98
N PRO A 607 10.00 1.21 43.41
CA PRO A 607 9.33 -0.08 43.46
C PRO A 607 8.85 -0.51 44.85
N SER A 608 9.61 -0.20 45.92
CA SER A 608 9.29 -0.58 47.31
C SER A 608 7.98 0.02 47.85
N LEU A 609 7.40 1.03 47.18
CA LEU A 609 6.07 1.57 47.52
C LEU A 609 4.93 0.62 47.10
N GLY A 610 5.15 -0.22 46.08
CA GLY A 610 4.16 -1.14 45.51
C GLY A 610 2.96 -0.45 44.83
N GLY A 611 1.98 -1.25 44.42
CA GLY A 611 0.75 -0.78 43.78
C GLY A 611 0.84 -0.52 42.27
N SER A 612 -0.29 -0.18 41.65
CA SER A 612 -0.48 -0.10 40.19
C SER A 612 -0.73 1.33 39.66
N GLY A 613 -0.50 2.36 40.49
CA GLY A 613 -1.02 3.72 40.28
C GLY A 613 -2.09 4.10 41.30
N ILE A 614 -2.19 5.41 41.61
CA ILE A 614 -3.29 6.05 42.35
C ILE A 614 -3.48 7.50 41.87
N ALA A 615 -4.55 7.79 41.13
CA ALA A 615 -5.05 9.15 40.93
C ALA A 615 -5.67 9.74 42.21
N ARG A 616 -5.35 11.00 42.48
CA ARG A 616 -6.09 11.90 43.36
C ARG A 616 -6.72 12.98 42.48
N THR A 617 -8.03 13.14 42.61
CA THR A 617 -8.87 14.04 41.81
C THR A 617 -9.85 14.76 42.74
N PRO A 618 -10.36 15.96 42.40
CA PRO A 618 -11.48 16.57 43.11
C PRO A 618 -12.86 16.06 42.64
N PHE A 619 -12.94 15.14 41.67
CA PHE A 619 -14.18 14.69 41.02
C PHE A 619 -14.53 13.22 41.32
N GLU A 620 -15.80 12.97 41.64
CA GLU A 620 -16.38 11.64 41.88
C GLU A 620 -16.72 10.93 40.56
N GLN A 621 -16.51 9.60 40.54
CA GLN A 621 -16.88 8.74 39.41
C GLN A 621 -18.41 8.65 39.29
N PRO A 622 -19.00 8.87 38.09
CA PRO A 622 -20.45 8.93 37.95
C PRO A 622 -21.08 7.53 37.82
N GLU A 623 -22.15 7.27 38.58
CA GLU A 623 -22.88 5.99 38.58
C GLU A 623 -23.34 5.54 37.17
N SER A 624 -23.53 6.48 36.25
CA SER A 624 -23.96 6.23 34.87
C SER A 624 -22.92 5.53 34.00
N LEU A 625 -21.63 5.64 34.33
CA LEU A 625 -20.54 4.95 33.65
C LEU A 625 -20.18 3.60 34.31
N HIS A 626 -20.79 3.23 35.44
CA HIS A 626 -20.54 1.94 36.07
C HIS A 626 -21.21 0.81 35.26
N ARG A 627 -20.42 -0.03 34.59
CA ARG A 627 -20.91 -1.18 33.81
C ARG A 627 -20.45 -2.51 34.39
N ARG A 628 -21.37 -3.46 34.54
CA ARG A 628 -21.03 -4.87 34.81
C ARG A 628 -20.59 -5.55 33.51
N GLY A 629 -19.75 -6.58 33.62
CA GLY A 629 -18.97 -7.11 32.49
C GLY A 629 -19.75 -7.79 31.36
N ASP A 630 -21.04 -8.03 31.56
CA ASP A 630 -21.97 -8.70 30.65
C ASP A 630 -23.12 -7.80 30.15
N GLU A 631 -23.19 -6.54 30.58
CA GLU A 631 -24.32 -5.63 30.27
C GLU A 631 -24.04 -4.76 29.02
N PRO A 632 -24.73 -4.97 27.88
CA PRO A 632 -24.57 -4.14 26.68
C PRO A 632 -25.17 -2.74 26.86
N PHE A 633 -24.37 -1.71 26.55
CA PHE A 633 -24.79 -0.31 26.35
C PHE A 633 -25.83 0.26 27.35
N TRP A 634 -25.51 0.23 28.65
CA TRP A 634 -26.32 0.92 29.65
C TRP A 634 -26.24 2.45 29.52
N PHE A 635 -27.32 3.07 29.03
CA PHE A 635 -27.57 4.51 29.18
C PHE A 635 -28.29 4.74 30.52
N GLY A 636 -27.52 5.17 31.53
CA GLY A 636 -28.00 5.30 32.91
C GLY A 636 -28.89 6.53 33.18
N LYS A 637 -28.96 6.91 34.47
CA LYS A 637 -29.52 8.19 34.89
C LYS A 637 -28.77 9.34 34.18
N PRO A 638 -29.40 10.50 33.89
CA PRO A 638 -28.69 11.64 33.32
C PRO A 638 -27.51 12.06 34.20
N ASP A 639 -26.34 12.23 33.58
CA ASP A 639 -25.09 12.51 34.26
C ASP A 639 -25.17 13.78 35.13
N PRO A 640 -24.72 13.74 36.39
CA PRO A 640 -24.62 14.95 37.23
C PRO A 640 -23.69 15.99 36.60
N HIS A 641 -23.88 17.28 36.92
CA HIS A 641 -22.97 18.33 36.46
C HIS A 641 -21.57 18.08 37.06
N PRO A 642 -20.44 18.35 36.36
CA PRO A 642 -19.11 18.12 36.92
C PRO A 642 -18.84 18.84 38.25
N ILE A 643 -19.57 19.92 38.54
CA ILE A 643 -19.53 20.67 39.80
C ILE A 643 -20.34 19.99 40.93
N ASP A 644 -21.38 19.22 40.60
CA ASP A 644 -22.16 18.43 41.55
C ASP A 644 -21.38 17.17 41.98
N SER A 645 -20.58 16.61 41.08
CA SER A 645 -19.63 15.51 41.34
C SER A 645 -18.36 15.94 42.09
N LEU A 646 -18.30 17.14 42.71
CA LEU A 646 -17.11 17.56 43.46
C LEU A 646 -17.07 16.91 44.84
N HIS A 647 -16.00 16.16 45.12
CA HIS A 647 -15.73 15.57 46.43
C HIS A 647 -15.94 16.56 47.58
N GLY A 648 -16.59 16.10 48.65
CA GLY A 648 -16.99 16.94 49.78
C GLY A 648 -15.86 17.66 50.52
N ASP A 649 -14.62 17.15 50.46
CA ASP A 649 -13.45 17.81 51.06
C ASP A 649 -12.92 18.99 50.22
N ARG A 650 -13.18 18.98 48.90
CA ARG A 650 -12.72 19.93 47.88
C ARG A 650 -11.21 20.21 47.91
N ALA A 651 -10.41 19.36 48.54
CA ALA A 651 -9.01 19.61 48.87
C ALA A 651 -8.03 19.10 47.80
N GLY A 652 -8.46 18.15 46.96
CA GLY A 652 -7.62 17.55 45.93
C GLY A 652 -7.19 18.51 44.82
N GLN A 653 -5.94 18.37 44.40
CA GLN A 653 -5.47 18.72 43.06
C GLN A 653 -5.36 17.44 42.23
N ASN A 654 -5.36 17.57 40.90
CA ASN A 654 -5.14 16.46 39.99
C ASN A 654 -3.70 15.94 40.16
N THR A 655 -3.51 14.83 40.86
CA THR A 655 -2.18 14.30 41.19
C THR A 655 -2.18 12.79 41.19
N ILE A 656 -1.36 12.20 40.34
CA ILE A 656 -1.19 10.76 40.16
C ILE A 656 0.08 10.33 40.87
N ILE A 657 -0.03 9.27 41.66
CA ILE A 657 1.07 8.57 42.30
C ILE A 657 1.32 7.31 41.48
N MET A 658 2.50 7.16 40.89
CA MET A 658 2.86 6.01 40.07
C MET A 658 4.02 5.26 40.70
N SER A 659 3.88 3.96 40.93
CA SER A 659 5.00 3.10 41.35
C SER A 659 5.69 2.54 40.12
N THR A 660 7.02 2.48 40.11
CA THR A 660 7.79 1.86 39.02
C THR A 660 8.10 0.39 39.29
N ALA A 661 7.22 -0.32 40.01
CA ALA A 661 7.39 -1.72 40.33
C ALA A 661 7.47 -2.60 39.06
N THR A 662 8.40 -3.55 39.08
CA THR A 662 8.55 -4.59 38.06
C THR A 662 7.69 -5.80 38.46
N PRO A 663 6.81 -6.32 37.58
CA PRO A 663 6.10 -7.58 37.82
C PRO A 663 7.09 -8.75 37.95
N ASP A 664 6.84 -9.69 38.87
CA ASP A 664 7.80 -10.71 39.30
C ASP A 664 8.40 -11.58 38.16
N ASP A 665 7.69 -11.70 37.03
CA ASP A 665 8.09 -12.50 35.85
C ASP A 665 8.69 -11.68 34.67
N ARG A 666 8.89 -10.35 34.79
CA ARG A 666 9.34 -9.49 33.66
C ARG A 666 10.66 -8.76 33.95
N MET A 667 11.44 -8.48 32.89
CA MET A 667 12.76 -7.82 32.99
C MET A 667 12.67 -6.28 33.11
N PHE A 668 11.52 -5.68 32.79
CA PHE A 668 11.32 -4.23 32.69
C PHE A 668 10.16 -3.76 33.59
N PRO A 669 10.25 -2.56 34.21
CA PRO A 669 9.18 -2.02 35.04
C PRO A 669 7.92 -1.73 34.21
N GLY A 670 6.74 -2.03 34.78
CA GLY A 670 5.48 -2.02 34.03
C GLY A 670 5.14 -0.69 33.35
N ILE A 671 5.59 0.43 33.94
CA ILE A 671 5.38 1.79 33.40
C ILE A 671 5.91 2.02 31.96
N LEU A 672 6.85 1.21 31.46
CA LEU A 672 7.37 1.33 30.09
C LEU A 672 6.50 0.64 29.03
N LEU A 673 5.73 -0.37 29.47
CA LEU A 673 4.96 -1.24 28.61
C LEU A 673 3.47 -0.90 28.65
N TYR A 674 3.00 -0.42 29.79
CA TYR A 674 1.58 -0.36 30.14
C TYR A 674 1.06 1.10 30.13
N PRO A 675 -0.17 1.35 29.68
CA PRO A 675 -0.80 2.68 29.66
C PRO A 675 -1.22 3.22 31.04
N LEU A 676 -0.37 3.07 32.06
CA LEU A 676 -0.72 3.34 33.46
C LEU A 676 -1.00 4.83 33.73
N VAL A 677 -0.22 5.77 33.20
CA VAL A 677 -0.51 7.20 33.44
C VAL A 677 -1.71 7.65 32.60
N ALA A 678 -1.92 7.08 31.40
CA ALA A 678 -3.10 7.36 30.59
C ALA A 678 -4.41 6.82 31.22
N HIS A 679 -4.37 5.66 31.87
CA HIS A 679 -5.46 5.13 32.69
C HIS A 679 -5.76 6.04 33.89
N GLU A 680 -4.72 6.47 34.62
CA GLU A 680 -4.88 7.38 35.74
C GLU A 680 -5.31 8.79 35.31
N PHE A 681 -5.04 9.23 34.08
CA PHE A 681 -5.71 10.42 33.49
C PHE A 681 -7.21 10.21 33.37
N GLY A 682 -7.66 9.00 32.99
CA GLY A 682 -9.07 8.62 33.01
C GLY A 682 -9.69 8.80 34.41
N HIS A 683 -9.04 8.28 35.46
CA HIS A 683 -9.49 8.50 36.85
C HIS A 683 -9.41 9.97 37.29
N VAL A 684 -8.41 10.75 36.86
CA VAL A 684 -8.35 12.20 37.10
C VAL A 684 -9.58 12.90 36.52
N PHE A 685 -10.01 12.47 35.32
CA PHE A 685 -11.25 12.89 34.70
C PHE A 685 -12.45 12.00 35.07
N GLY A 686 -12.47 11.41 36.27
CA GLY A 686 -13.68 10.78 36.83
C GLY A 686 -14.18 9.53 36.11
N LEU A 687 -13.43 8.94 35.16
CA LEU A 687 -13.82 7.67 34.55
C LEU A 687 -13.71 6.54 35.59
N PRO A 688 -14.75 5.71 35.75
CA PRO A 688 -14.67 4.48 36.53
C PRO A 688 -13.96 3.38 35.75
N HIS A 689 -13.63 2.30 36.45
CA HIS A 689 -13.21 1.06 35.80
C HIS A 689 -14.33 0.45 34.95
N THR A 690 -13.96 -0.12 33.79
CA THR A 690 -14.85 -0.91 32.91
C THR A 690 -14.21 -2.28 32.65
N PRO A 691 -14.78 -3.39 33.14
CA PRO A 691 -15.99 -3.46 33.97
C PRO A 691 -15.76 -2.98 35.40
N PHE A 692 -16.83 -2.54 36.04
CA PHE A 692 -16.81 -1.93 37.37
C PHE A 692 -16.65 -2.98 38.48
N ALA A 693 -15.58 -2.88 39.26
CA ALA A 693 -15.26 -3.80 40.34
C ALA A 693 -15.86 -3.34 41.68
N GLU A 694 -16.99 -3.92 42.08
CA GLU A 694 -17.71 -3.61 43.34
C GLU A 694 -16.92 -3.88 44.63
N SER A 695 -15.81 -4.63 44.57
CA SER A 695 -14.93 -4.90 45.71
C SER A 695 -13.53 -5.32 45.25
N ALA A 696 -12.54 -5.33 46.16
CA ALA A 696 -11.20 -5.84 45.87
C ALA A 696 -11.19 -7.33 45.47
N GLN A 697 -12.10 -8.14 46.01
CA GLN A 697 -12.25 -9.55 45.59
C GLN A 697 -12.82 -9.63 44.17
N HIS A 698 -13.89 -8.87 43.88
CA HIS A 698 -14.48 -8.83 42.53
C HIS A 698 -13.49 -8.27 41.49
N ARG A 699 -12.63 -7.30 41.87
CA ARG A 699 -11.50 -6.85 41.04
C ARG A 699 -10.56 -8.01 40.71
N HIS A 700 -10.19 -8.82 41.69
CA HIS A 700 -9.31 -9.97 41.48
C HIS A 700 -9.96 -11.04 40.59
N GLU A 701 -11.26 -11.29 40.76
CA GLU A 701 -12.05 -12.21 39.92
C GLU A 701 -12.10 -11.71 38.45
N ILE A 702 -12.41 -10.43 38.23
CA ILE A 702 -12.34 -9.78 36.90
C ILE A 702 -10.95 -9.91 36.29
N CYS A 703 -9.88 -9.63 37.06
CA CYS A 703 -8.52 -9.68 36.56
C CYS A 703 -7.98 -11.12 36.37
N GLN A 704 -8.66 -12.16 36.87
CA GLN A 704 -8.35 -13.55 36.52
C GLN A 704 -9.07 -14.02 35.25
N SER A 705 -10.25 -13.47 34.93
CA SER A 705 -11.08 -13.92 33.79
C SER A 705 -10.97 -13.02 32.55
N GLY A 706 -10.90 -11.70 32.71
CA GLY A 706 -11.16 -10.73 31.65
C GLY A 706 -10.02 -10.48 30.66
N TYR A 707 -8.77 -10.83 30.98
CA TYR A 707 -7.62 -10.68 30.06
C TYR A 707 -7.74 -11.50 28.76
N LYS A 708 -8.68 -12.45 28.70
CA LYS A 708 -8.91 -13.33 27.54
C LYS A 708 -10.18 -12.98 26.76
N THR A 709 -10.85 -11.89 27.11
CA THR A 709 -12.12 -11.47 26.49
C THR A 709 -11.97 -10.10 25.84
N VAL A 710 -12.37 -9.99 24.57
CA VAL A 710 -12.45 -8.70 23.87
C VAL A 710 -13.46 -7.80 24.59
N ALA A 711 -13.07 -6.57 24.91
CA ALA A 711 -13.94 -5.57 25.49
C ALA A 711 -15.05 -5.20 24.48
N PRO A 712 -16.34 -5.24 24.86
CA PRO A 712 -17.45 -5.10 23.92
C PRO A 712 -17.75 -3.64 23.54
N GLY A 713 -18.23 -3.45 22.31
CA GLY A 713 -18.79 -2.17 21.85
C GLY A 713 -17.76 -1.08 21.52
N ILE A 714 -16.50 -1.44 21.27
CA ILE A 714 -15.47 -0.55 20.75
C ILE A 714 -15.51 -0.58 19.22
N ASP A 715 -15.77 0.57 18.60
CA ASP A 715 -15.48 0.82 17.19
C ASP A 715 -14.72 2.16 17.10
N GLY A 716 -13.51 2.09 16.55
CA GLY A 716 -12.49 3.12 16.69
C GLY A 716 -11.33 3.02 15.70
N MET A 717 -10.47 4.04 15.80
CA MET A 717 -9.27 4.18 14.98
C MET A 717 -8.16 4.82 15.82
N ARG A 718 -7.01 4.16 15.91
CA ARG A 718 -5.78 4.75 16.46
C ARG A 718 -5.04 5.48 15.35
N ILE A 719 -5.31 6.77 15.20
CA ILE A 719 -4.66 7.63 14.20
C ILE A 719 -3.28 8.08 14.70
N ALA A 720 -2.31 8.20 13.81
CA ALA A 720 -1.02 8.84 14.09
C ALA A 720 -1.18 10.34 14.43
N LEU A 721 -0.11 11.00 14.92
CA LEU A 721 -0.20 12.39 15.40
C LEU A 721 -0.12 13.44 14.29
N ASP A 722 0.55 13.10 13.20
CA ASP A 722 0.50 13.73 11.87
C ASP A 722 -0.92 13.65 11.25
N GLY A 723 -1.55 12.48 11.38
CA GLY A 723 -2.85 12.17 10.78
C GLY A 723 -2.79 11.41 9.46
N GLU A 724 -1.62 10.96 9.02
CA GLU A 724 -1.40 10.34 7.69
C GLU A 724 -1.74 8.84 7.66
N ASN A 725 -1.74 8.15 8.81
CA ASN A 725 -2.11 6.74 8.92
C ASN A 725 -2.82 6.42 10.25
N GLY A 726 -3.28 5.18 10.40
CA GLY A 726 -3.85 4.69 11.65
C GLY A 726 -4.32 3.24 11.61
N TRP A 727 -4.61 2.69 12.79
CA TRP A 727 -4.95 1.28 12.99
C TRP A 727 -6.38 1.10 13.50
N GLN A 728 -7.14 0.21 12.89
CA GLN A 728 -8.49 -0.16 13.33
C GLN A 728 -8.49 -0.71 14.76
N LYS A 729 -9.52 -0.32 15.53
CA LYS A 729 -9.82 -0.84 16.88
C LYS A 729 -11.30 -1.24 16.92
N SER A 730 -11.60 -2.50 16.65
CA SER A 730 -12.96 -3.06 16.62
C SER A 730 -13.12 -4.19 17.64
N SER A 731 -14.25 -4.25 18.34
CA SER A 731 -14.65 -5.42 19.14
C SER A 731 -15.10 -6.61 18.28
N GLU A 732 -15.46 -6.35 17.02
CA GLU A 732 -16.08 -7.31 16.11
C GLU A 732 -15.05 -7.94 15.17
N HIS A 733 -14.23 -7.10 14.52
CA HIS A 733 -13.16 -7.55 13.63
C HIS A 733 -11.80 -7.65 14.34
N GLY A 734 -11.64 -7.00 15.50
CA GLY A 734 -10.42 -7.04 16.31
C GLY A 734 -9.51 -5.82 16.18
N ASN A 735 -8.24 -6.02 16.54
CA ASN A 735 -7.24 -4.97 16.75
C ASN A 735 -6.18 -5.01 15.64
N ALA A 736 -6.07 -4.00 14.78
CA ALA A 736 -5.14 -4.04 13.65
C ALA A 736 -3.66 -4.07 14.09
N GLN A 737 -3.31 -3.59 15.30
CA GLN A 737 -1.92 -3.58 15.78
C GLN A 737 -1.42 -4.93 16.32
N THR A 738 -2.30 -5.91 16.56
CA THR A 738 -1.95 -7.10 17.36
C THR A 738 -3.08 -8.12 17.35
N ARG A 739 -2.77 -9.42 17.34
CA ARG A 739 -3.76 -10.52 17.42
C ARG A 739 -4.30 -10.76 18.84
N LYS A 740 -3.89 -9.97 19.83
CA LYS A 740 -4.37 -10.04 21.23
C LYS A 740 -5.81 -9.46 21.35
N PRO A 741 -6.61 -9.90 22.34
CA PRO A 741 -7.92 -9.31 22.60
C PRO A 741 -7.83 -7.79 22.87
N LEU A 742 -8.71 -7.00 22.26
CA LEU A 742 -8.80 -5.57 22.51
C LEU A 742 -9.37 -5.32 23.91
N LEU A 743 -8.62 -4.63 24.78
CA LEU A 743 -8.97 -4.34 26.17
C LEU A 743 -9.46 -2.89 26.33
N ASN A 744 -10.28 -2.64 27.36
CA ASN A 744 -10.74 -1.28 27.68
C ASN A 744 -9.62 -0.51 28.42
N LEU A 745 -9.36 0.75 28.06
CA LEU A 745 -8.40 1.64 28.76
C LEU A 745 -8.57 1.60 30.28
N MET A 746 -9.82 1.57 30.75
CA MET A 746 -10.18 1.57 32.16
C MET A 746 -10.38 0.15 32.73
N PHE A 747 -9.78 -0.87 32.13
CA PHE A 747 -9.84 -2.24 32.66
C PHE A 747 -9.18 -2.31 34.06
N PRO A 748 -9.74 -3.02 35.08
CA PRO A 748 -9.30 -2.90 36.47
C PRO A 748 -7.87 -3.36 36.79
N CYS A 749 -7.17 -4.02 35.87
CA CYS A 749 -5.75 -4.33 35.98
C CYS A 749 -5.13 -4.08 34.61
N ILE A 750 -3.91 -3.53 34.55
CA ILE A 750 -3.20 -3.30 33.30
C ILE A 750 -1.86 -4.02 33.36
N HIS A 751 -1.71 -5.05 32.52
CA HIS A 751 -0.52 -5.91 32.44
C HIS A 751 -0.04 -6.16 31.00
N GLU A 752 -0.69 -5.56 30.00
CA GLU A 752 -0.38 -5.76 28.57
C GLU A 752 0.06 -4.46 27.89
N PRO A 753 0.65 -4.51 26.68
CA PRO A 753 1.19 -3.34 26.00
C PRO A 753 0.15 -2.25 25.65
N HIS A 754 0.58 -0.98 25.48
CA HIS A 754 -0.25 0.13 24.98
C HIS A 754 -1.05 -0.18 23.70
N VAL A 755 -0.63 -1.13 22.87
CA VAL A 755 -1.36 -1.52 21.64
C VAL A 755 -2.64 -2.31 21.91
N ASP A 756 -2.77 -2.98 23.06
CA ASP A 756 -3.92 -3.81 23.42
C ASP A 756 -5.09 -3.00 24.00
N TYR A 757 -4.84 -1.80 24.53
CA TYR A 757 -5.86 -0.99 25.21
C TYR A 757 -6.49 0.09 24.30
N TRP A 758 -7.80 0.28 24.42
CA TRP A 758 -8.51 1.39 23.79
C TRP A 758 -9.65 1.92 24.67
N ILE A 759 -9.95 3.23 24.57
CA ILE A 759 -11.08 3.83 25.28
C ILE A 759 -12.40 3.48 24.60
N ASP A 760 -13.44 3.13 25.37
CA ASP A 760 -14.75 2.82 24.80
C ASP A 760 -15.56 4.08 24.42
N PRO A 761 -16.53 3.98 23.50
CA PRO A 761 -17.26 5.13 22.98
C PRO A 761 -18.04 5.92 24.05
N ASN A 762 -18.55 5.27 25.09
CA ASN A 762 -19.32 5.95 26.13
C ASN A 762 -18.41 6.78 27.03
N GLN A 763 -17.25 6.22 27.42
CA GLN A 763 -16.23 6.96 28.18
C GLN A 763 -15.63 8.10 27.35
N TYR A 764 -15.38 7.89 26.05
CA TYR A 764 -14.89 8.93 25.15
C TYR A 764 -15.88 10.09 24.97
N ASN A 765 -17.16 9.80 24.73
CA ASN A 765 -18.21 10.82 24.60
C ASN A 765 -18.44 11.59 25.91
N TRP A 766 -18.36 10.92 27.06
CA TRP A 766 -18.39 11.59 28.37
C TRP A 766 -17.22 12.59 28.53
N LEU A 767 -16.00 12.19 28.12
CA LEU A 767 -14.85 13.10 28.17
C LEU A 767 -15.02 14.30 27.23
N ILE A 768 -15.62 14.13 26.04
CA ILE A 768 -15.94 15.24 25.13
C ILE A 768 -16.83 16.28 25.81
N GLU A 769 -17.90 15.86 26.49
CA GLU A 769 -18.79 16.79 27.18
C GLU A 769 -18.13 17.45 28.40
N ARG A 770 -17.43 16.66 29.23
CA ARG A 770 -17.14 17.04 30.62
C ARG A 770 -15.71 17.48 30.88
N MET A 771 -14.71 16.95 30.16
CA MET A 771 -13.31 17.34 30.33
C MET A 771 -13.08 18.87 30.17
N PRO A 772 -13.70 19.57 29.17
CA PRO A 772 -13.51 21.01 29.03
C PRO A 772 -13.95 21.80 30.27
N GLU A 773 -15.03 21.38 30.95
CA GLU A 773 -15.46 22.01 32.19
C GLU A 773 -14.53 21.70 33.37
N MET A 774 -14.14 20.44 33.52
CA MET A 774 -13.25 20.01 34.59
C MET A 774 -11.90 20.75 34.52
N LEU A 775 -11.38 20.94 33.30
CA LEU A 775 -10.19 21.75 33.05
C LEU A 775 -10.45 23.24 33.29
N ARG A 776 -11.60 23.82 32.87
CA ARG A 776 -11.96 25.21 33.22
C ARG A 776 -12.01 25.41 34.75
N TYR A 777 -12.55 24.47 35.50
CA TYR A 777 -12.62 24.51 36.97
C TYR A 777 -11.23 24.42 37.62
N THR A 778 -10.40 23.44 37.24
CA THR A 778 -9.06 23.31 37.85
C THR A 778 -8.11 24.44 37.42
N ARG A 779 -8.25 24.96 36.19
CA ARG A 779 -7.53 26.18 35.72
C ARG A 779 -8.04 27.42 36.46
N GLY A 780 -9.34 27.53 36.69
CA GLY A 780 -9.97 28.60 37.49
C GLY A 780 -9.48 28.62 38.93
N ARG A 781 -9.52 27.48 39.64
CA ARG A 781 -8.98 27.35 41.01
C ARG A 781 -7.47 27.56 41.10
N ARG A 782 -6.72 27.35 40.01
CA ARG A 782 -5.32 27.77 39.90
C ARG A 782 -5.22 29.29 39.69
N ALA A 783 -6.10 29.91 38.91
CA ALA A 783 -6.02 31.32 38.54
C ALA A 783 -6.51 32.30 39.62
N GLU A 784 -7.56 31.94 40.36
CA GLU A 784 -8.17 32.83 41.37
C GLU A 784 -7.29 32.98 42.61
N ALA A 785 -6.78 34.18 42.85
CA ALA A 785 -6.53 34.61 44.22
C ALA A 785 -7.90 34.70 44.93
N PRO A 786 -8.06 34.16 46.15
CA PRO A 786 -9.37 34.06 46.79
C PRO A 786 -9.93 35.45 47.05
N LEU A 787 -11.08 35.74 46.43
CA LEU A 787 -11.79 37.04 46.46
C LEU A 787 -12.19 37.55 47.86
N VAL A 788 -11.93 36.76 48.90
CA VAL A 788 -11.94 37.19 50.30
C VAL A 788 -10.64 36.73 50.96
N SER A 789 -9.55 37.49 50.77
CA SER A 789 -8.29 37.23 51.46
C SER A 789 -8.47 37.38 52.97
N ARG A 790 -8.55 36.25 53.67
CA ARG A 790 -8.51 36.18 55.14
C ARG A 790 -7.17 36.64 55.70
N VAL A 791 -6.12 36.55 54.89
CA VAL A 791 -4.77 37.01 55.21
C VAL A 791 -4.74 38.54 55.18
N ARG A 792 -4.41 39.16 56.31
CA ARG A 792 -4.26 40.61 56.42
C ARG A 792 -2.80 41.02 56.32
N LEU A 793 -2.50 41.94 55.40
CA LEU A 793 -1.33 42.80 55.52
C LEU A 793 -1.44 43.59 56.82
N ALA A 794 -0.46 43.47 57.70
CA ALA A 794 -0.54 43.98 59.08
C ALA A 794 -0.68 45.51 59.17
N GLN A 795 -0.34 46.24 58.09
CA GLN A 795 -0.50 47.70 58.04
C GLN A 795 -1.98 48.16 57.97
N VAL A 796 -2.94 47.27 57.69
CA VAL A 796 -4.38 47.58 57.76
C VAL A 796 -4.89 47.38 59.20
N SER A 797 -4.43 48.27 60.10
CA SER A 797 -4.67 48.20 61.54
C SER A 797 -5.52 49.36 62.10
N GLU A 798 -6.52 49.84 61.36
CA GLU A 798 -7.62 50.64 61.90
C GLU A 798 -9.00 50.05 61.52
N PRO A 799 -9.99 50.04 62.43
CA PRO A 799 -11.34 49.62 62.13
C PRO A 799 -12.13 50.76 61.44
N LEU A 800 -12.40 50.61 60.15
CA LEU A 800 -13.31 51.50 59.42
C LEU A 800 -14.77 51.24 59.82
N GLU A 801 -15.25 51.91 60.86
CA GLU A 801 -16.68 52.01 61.17
C GLU A 801 -17.39 52.87 60.11
N GLY A 802 -17.80 52.27 58.99
CA GLY A 802 -18.51 53.00 57.92
C GLY A 802 -19.12 52.11 56.83
N PRO A 803 -20.45 51.99 56.73
CA PRO A 803 -21.11 51.09 55.77
C PRO A 803 -21.29 51.72 54.37
N ALA A 804 -20.20 51.99 53.62
CA ALA A 804 -20.31 52.67 52.30
C ALA A 804 -19.12 52.49 51.30
N ILE A 805 -18.74 51.27 50.91
CA ILE A 805 -17.91 50.95 49.71
C ILE A 805 -18.48 49.62 49.15
N ARG A 806 -18.96 49.41 47.91
CA ARG A 806 -18.83 50.01 46.55
C ARG A 806 -17.67 49.42 45.72
N ASN A 807 -18.00 48.41 44.90
CA ASN A 807 -17.09 47.50 44.21
C ASN A 807 -16.40 48.09 42.95
N ASP A 808 -15.88 49.31 43.03
CA ASP A 808 -15.16 49.95 41.91
C ASP A 808 -13.71 50.28 42.31
N ALA A 809 -12.76 49.90 41.44
CA ALA A 809 -11.31 49.97 41.61
C ALA A 809 -10.72 49.07 42.73
N ASP A 810 -10.16 47.94 42.30
CA ASP A 810 -9.20 47.15 43.10
C ASP A 810 -7.98 48.03 43.45
N PRO A 811 -7.70 48.29 44.73
CA PRO A 811 -6.61 49.19 45.13
C PRO A 811 -5.27 48.48 44.97
N ALA A 812 -4.63 48.70 43.81
CA ALA A 812 -3.36 48.11 43.40
C ALA A 812 -2.38 47.89 44.57
N LEU A 813 -2.29 46.64 45.03
CA LEU A 813 -1.50 46.27 46.20
C LEU A 813 -0.02 46.62 45.94
N PRO A 814 0.69 47.22 46.92
CA PRO A 814 2.13 47.42 46.81
C PRO A 814 2.79 46.05 46.63
N ALA A 815 3.72 45.95 45.67
CA ALA A 815 4.24 44.69 45.11
C ALA A 815 4.55 43.60 46.17
N ALA A 816 3.54 42.80 46.49
CA ALA A 816 3.59 41.79 47.53
C ALA A 816 3.79 40.42 46.89
N ARG A 817 4.90 39.76 47.22
CA ARG A 817 5.11 38.36 46.82
C ARG A 817 4.27 37.45 47.71
N TRP A 818 3.72 36.39 47.14
CA TRP A 818 3.09 35.33 47.91
C TRP A 818 4.15 34.33 48.35
N ILE A 819 4.10 33.90 49.60
CA ILE A 819 4.87 32.76 50.10
C ILE A 819 3.91 31.69 50.63
N MET A 820 4.25 30.42 50.44
CA MET A 820 3.58 29.32 51.10
C MET A 820 4.29 29.03 52.44
N LEU A 821 3.49 28.91 53.49
CA LEU A 821 3.91 28.48 54.82
C LEU A 821 3.31 27.10 55.09
N SER A 822 4.15 26.17 55.51
CA SER A 822 3.83 24.74 55.55
C SER A 822 4.43 24.04 56.76
N GLY A 823 3.85 22.91 57.16
CA GLY A 823 4.32 22.17 58.33
C GLY A 823 3.36 21.08 58.82
N MET A 824 3.72 20.52 59.98
CA MET A 824 3.00 19.45 60.67
C MET A 824 2.67 19.89 62.11
N ILE A 825 1.53 19.45 62.64
CA ILE A 825 1.08 19.73 64.02
C ILE A 825 0.55 18.45 64.67
N ASP A 826 1.04 18.14 65.87
CA ASP A 826 0.41 17.18 66.78
C ASP A 826 0.18 17.81 68.16
N GLY A 827 -1.05 18.30 68.36
CA GLY A 827 -1.48 18.89 69.63
C GLY A 827 -0.69 20.14 69.99
N ASP A 828 0.31 19.95 70.86
CA ASP A 828 1.18 20.99 71.41
C ASP A 828 2.58 21.01 70.74
N GLU A 829 2.94 19.97 69.96
CA GLU A 829 4.17 19.92 69.16
C GLU A 829 3.88 20.33 67.71
N ALA A 830 4.82 21.05 67.09
CA ALA A 830 4.68 21.50 65.70
C ALA A 830 6.02 21.82 65.02
N THR A 831 6.08 21.61 63.70
CA THR A 831 7.26 21.86 62.88
C THR A 831 6.91 22.72 61.66
N LEU A 832 7.73 23.74 61.38
CA LEU A 832 7.70 24.55 60.17
C LEU A 832 8.65 23.98 59.10
N MET A 833 8.15 23.78 57.89
CA MET A 833 8.97 23.56 56.69
C MET A 833 9.56 24.90 56.18
N PRO A 834 10.54 24.88 55.27
CA PRO A 834 11.02 26.08 54.58
C PRO A 834 9.88 26.80 53.84
N ALA A 835 9.75 28.12 54.05
CA ALA A 835 8.79 28.92 53.29
C ALA A 835 9.25 29.07 51.83
N ILE A 836 8.35 28.76 50.88
CA ILE A 836 8.64 28.84 49.44
C ILE A 836 7.90 30.01 48.78
N GLY A 837 8.55 30.70 47.84
CA GLY A 837 7.90 31.68 46.97
C GLY A 837 6.90 31.01 46.02
N VAL A 838 5.69 31.56 45.92
CA VAL A 838 4.65 31.07 45.02
C VAL A 838 4.09 32.22 44.16
N PRO A 839 3.66 31.97 42.90
CA PRO A 839 3.24 33.04 42.00
C PRO A 839 1.92 33.73 42.42
N ARG A 840 1.10 33.06 43.23
CA ARG A 840 -0.24 33.50 43.65
C ARG A 840 -0.70 32.73 44.89
N SER A 841 -1.78 33.20 45.50
CA SER A 841 -2.46 32.47 46.57
C SER A 841 -2.98 31.10 46.10
N ARG A 842 -3.13 30.18 47.04
CA ARG A 842 -3.65 28.81 46.87
C ARG A 842 -4.66 28.50 47.97
N PRO A 843 -5.63 27.59 47.74
CA PRO A 843 -6.46 27.04 48.82
C PRO A 843 -5.58 26.44 49.93
N PRO A 844 -5.88 26.66 51.22
CA PRO A 844 -5.12 26.04 52.29
C PRO A 844 -5.50 24.56 52.49
N LEU A 845 -4.54 23.74 52.94
CA LEU A 845 -4.84 22.39 53.47
C LEU A 845 -5.56 22.44 54.83
N SER A 846 -5.47 23.56 55.54
CA SER A 846 -5.99 23.78 56.89
C SER A 846 -7.30 24.56 56.89
N GLY A 847 -8.19 24.25 57.84
CA GLY A 847 -9.34 25.07 58.19
C GLY A 847 -8.94 26.29 59.05
N ASP A 848 -9.93 27.03 59.56
CA ASP A 848 -9.71 27.99 60.65
C ASP A 848 -9.58 27.25 62.00
N GLY A 849 -8.85 27.82 62.97
CA GLY A 849 -8.70 27.20 64.28
C GLY A 849 -7.91 28.04 65.29
N PRO A 850 -7.46 27.42 66.42
CA PRO A 850 -6.84 28.12 67.54
C PRO A 850 -5.35 28.46 67.33
N TYR A 851 -4.78 28.12 66.17
CA TYR A 851 -3.40 28.40 65.83
C TYR A 851 -3.30 29.64 64.92
N GLU A 852 -2.25 30.45 65.04
CA GLU A 852 -1.96 31.60 64.18
C GLU A 852 -0.52 31.51 63.65
N LEU A 853 -0.35 31.62 62.33
CA LEU A 853 0.94 31.90 61.71
C LEU A 853 1.16 33.40 61.62
N GLN A 854 2.34 33.86 62.04
CA GLN A 854 2.82 35.22 61.86
C GLN A 854 4.13 35.22 61.07
N VAL A 855 4.26 36.16 60.14
CA VAL A 855 5.51 36.49 59.45
C VAL A 855 5.93 37.87 59.93
N GLU A 856 7.15 37.99 60.43
CA GLU A 856 7.73 39.24 60.96
C GLU A 856 8.93 39.69 60.10
N ASP A 857 9.16 40.99 60.05
CA ASP A 857 10.40 41.57 59.49
C ASP A 857 11.55 41.64 60.51
N ALA A 858 12.72 42.12 60.08
CA ALA A 858 13.92 42.24 60.91
C ALA A 858 13.80 43.23 62.09
N ALA A 859 12.70 44.01 62.17
CA ALA A 859 12.38 44.87 63.30
C ALA A 859 11.32 44.26 64.24
N GLY A 860 10.93 42.99 64.03
CA GLY A 860 9.87 42.31 64.79
C GLY A 860 8.47 42.83 64.48
N ARG A 861 8.28 43.52 63.35
CA ARG A 861 6.94 43.95 62.90
C ARG A 861 6.31 42.81 62.13
N ILE A 862 5.13 42.36 62.55
CA ILE A 862 4.30 41.47 61.74
C ILE A 862 4.07 42.16 60.38
N ILE A 863 4.30 41.42 59.29
CA ILE A 863 4.08 41.86 57.90
C ILE A 863 2.96 41.05 57.23
N ALA A 864 2.77 39.78 57.61
CA ALA A 864 1.62 38.95 57.22
C ALA A 864 1.21 38.03 58.37
N ARG A 865 -0.07 37.61 58.41
CA ARG A 865 -0.56 36.59 59.36
C ARG A 865 -1.85 35.90 58.93
N THR A 866 -2.07 34.67 59.38
CA THR A 866 -3.28 33.87 59.12
C THR A 866 -3.58 32.91 60.27
N SER A 867 -4.87 32.67 60.54
CA SER A 867 -5.33 31.57 61.41
C SER A 867 -5.24 30.22 60.70
N LEU A 868 -5.11 29.13 61.47
CA LEU A 868 -5.19 27.75 60.97
C LEU A 868 -5.73 26.77 62.03
N GLY A 869 -6.28 25.66 61.55
CA GLY A 869 -6.81 24.55 62.36
C GLY A 869 -7.00 23.29 61.54
N PRO A 870 -7.20 22.14 62.21
CA PRO A 870 -7.48 20.88 61.53
C PRO A 870 -8.77 21.00 60.69
N GLY A 871 -8.76 20.38 59.51
CA GLY A 871 -9.99 20.17 58.74
C GLY A 871 -10.99 19.32 59.54
N SER A 872 -12.28 19.38 59.17
CA SER A 872 -13.38 18.74 59.90
C SER A 872 -13.34 17.19 59.99
N SER A 873 -12.31 16.56 59.42
CA SER A 873 -12.08 15.12 59.36
C SER A 873 -10.61 14.74 59.57
N ALA A 874 -9.77 15.62 60.11
CA ALA A 874 -8.33 15.36 60.26
C ALA A 874 -8.01 14.53 61.52
N GLU A 875 -7.41 13.36 61.32
CA GLU A 875 -6.70 12.62 62.38
C GLU A 875 -5.37 13.32 62.72
N ARG A 876 -4.73 12.95 63.84
CA ARG A 876 -3.42 13.48 64.24
C ARG A 876 -2.29 12.50 63.89
N PRO A 877 -1.09 12.95 63.51
CA PRO A 877 -0.69 14.35 63.27
C PRO A 877 -1.28 14.88 61.96
N TRP A 878 -1.54 16.19 61.87
CA TRP A 878 -2.20 16.78 60.70
C TRP A 878 -1.31 17.81 59.98
N PRO A 879 -1.34 17.85 58.63
CA PRO A 879 -0.50 18.75 57.83
C PRO A 879 -1.20 20.09 57.60
N PHE A 880 -0.43 21.17 57.49
CA PHE A 880 -0.91 22.45 57.01
C PHE A 880 -0.04 22.99 55.87
N ALA A 881 -0.69 23.66 54.92
CA ALA A 881 -0.08 24.53 53.94
C ALA A 881 -1.03 25.71 53.71
N VAL A 882 -0.52 26.93 53.74
CA VAL A 882 -1.31 28.17 53.54
C VAL A 882 -0.45 29.24 52.88
N THR A 883 -1.04 30.02 51.98
CA THR A 883 -0.34 31.08 51.25
C THR A 883 -0.63 32.46 51.84
N VAL A 884 0.40 33.28 52.01
CA VAL A 884 0.28 34.64 52.57
C VAL A 884 0.98 35.68 51.67
N PRO A 885 0.41 36.88 51.45
CA PRO A 885 1.05 37.94 50.69
C PRO A 885 1.92 38.79 51.63
N VAL A 886 3.16 39.07 51.21
CA VAL A 886 4.16 39.72 52.06
C VAL A 886 4.69 41.00 51.40
N SER A 887 4.45 42.14 52.06
CA SER A 887 4.94 43.45 51.63
C SER A 887 6.25 43.83 52.35
N GLY A 888 7.31 43.06 52.15
CA GLY A 888 8.61 43.26 52.78
C GLY A 888 9.52 42.04 52.71
N GLU A 889 10.67 42.12 53.38
CA GLU A 889 11.55 40.97 53.59
C GLU A 889 11.22 40.31 54.94
N PRO A 890 10.80 39.03 54.94
CA PRO A 890 10.69 38.24 56.16
C PRO A 890 12.03 38.14 56.89
N ALA A 891 12.00 38.07 58.22
CA ALA A 891 13.15 37.70 59.04
C ALA A 891 12.81 36.66 60.12
N ARG A 892 11.52 36.44 60.40
CA ARG A 892 11.04 35.40 61.32
C ARG A 892 9.65 34.93 60.93
N ILE A 893 9.40 33.63 61.09
CA ILE A 893 8.10 32.98 60.91
C ILE A 893 7.79 32.27 62.22
N VAL A 894 6.59 32.49 62.75
CA VAL A 894 6.18 32.01 64.09
C VAL A 894 4.84 31.29 63.95
N LEU A 895 4.75 30.08 64.50
CA LEU A 895 3.48 29.39 64.72
C LEU A 895 3.11 29.51 66.20
N LEU A 896 1.96 30.11 66.47
CA LEU A 896 1.41 30.28 67.81
C LEU A 896 0.14 29.46 68.00
N ARG A 897 -0.16 29.12 69.26
CA ARG A 897 -1.48 28.69 69.72
C ARG A 897 -1.82 29.43 71.01
N GLU A 898 -2.98 30.10 71.04
CA GLU A 898 -3.44 30.88 72.21
C GLU A 898 -2.42 31.93 72.73
N SER A 899 -1.50 32.40 71.87
CA SER A 899 -0.33 33.27 72.14
C SER A 899 0.93 32.60 72.70
N GLU A 900 0.94 31.30 72.92
CA GLU A 900 2.16 30.51 73.14
C GLU A 900 2.83 30.21 71.79
N VAL A 901 4.16 30.32 71.71
CA VAL A 901 4.93 29.98 70.50
C VAL A 901 5.24 28.49 70.51
N LEU A 902 4.67 27.73 69.57
CA LEU A 902 4.94 26.30 69.43
C LEU A 902 6.24 26.05 68.68
N THR A 903 6.50 26.84 67.63
CA THR A 903 7.71 26.74 66.81
C THR A 903 7.98 28.03 66.03
N GLU A 904 9.23 28.28 65.68
CA GLU A 904 9.65 29.44 64.87
C GLU A 904 10.81 29.08 63.94
N ARG A 905 10.86 29.74 62.77
CA ARG A 905 12.07 29.84 61.93
C ARG A 905 12.55 31.29 61.89
N ARG A 906 13.86 31.50 61.78
CA ARG A 906 14.50 32.82 61.67
C ARG A 906 15.40 32.86 60.44
N GLY A 907 15.30 33.94 59.68
CA GLY A 907 16.17 34.17 58.53
C GLY A 907 17.63 34.30 58.96
N HIS A 908 18.54 33.74 58.18
CA HIS A 908 19.96 33.75 58.47
C HIS A 908 20.55 35.12 58.09
N PRO A 909 21.08 35.92 59.05
CA PRO A 909 21.42 37.33 58.81
C PRO A 909 22.62 37.53 57.85
N ALA A 910 23.24 36.45 57.37
CA ALA A 910 24.27 36.45 56.33
C ALA A 910 23.90 35.57 55.12
N LEU A 911 22.60 35.35 54.83
CA LEU A 911 22.18 34.66 53.61
C LEU A 911 22.57 35.49 52.37
N ALA A 912 23.45 34.93 51.55
CA ALA A 912 23.99 35.51 50.32
C ALA A 912 23.65 34.63 49.11
N PRO A 913 23.60 35.20 47.88
CA PRO A 913 23.44 34.41 46.65
C PRO A 913 24.53 33.34 46.49
N PRO A 914 24.21 32.12 46.01
CA PRO A 914 25.19 31.08 45.76
C PRO A 914 26.32 31.52 44.82
N ALA A 915 27.57 31.56 45.28
CA ALA A 915 28.70 31.78 44.39
C ALA A 915 29.03 30.48 43.64
N VAL A 916 28.70 30.39 42.34
CA VAL A 916 29.03 29.21 41.52
C VAL A 916 30.55 29.11 41.33
N ARG A 917 31.08 27.89 41.44
CA ARG A 917 32.52 27.59 41.45
C ARG A 917 32.96 26.56 40.40
N SER A 918 32.07 25.66 39.98
CA SER A 918 32.39 24.63 38.97
C SER A 918 32.52 25.21 37.55
N HIS A 919 31.70 26.22 37.23
CA HIS A 919 31.56 26.77 35.88
C HIS A 919 31.57 28.31 35.92
N LEU A 920 31.98 28.92 34.81
CA LEU A 920 31.89 30.35 34.58
C LEU A 920 30.69 30.65 33.66
N PRO A 921 30.12 31.87 33.70
CA PRO A 921 29.10 32.28 32.73
C PRO A 921 29.57 32.12 31.27
N ASP A 922 28.60 31.85 30.40
CA ASP A 922 28.77 31.66 28.95
C ASP A 922 29.75 30.53 28.59
N LYS A 923 29.90 29.53 29.48
CA LYS A 923 30.68 28.32 29.23
C LYS A 923 29.79 27.11 28.99
N THR A 924 30.34 26.21 28.18
CA THR A 924 29.83 24.88 27.95
C THR A 924 29.79 24.10 29.25
N TYR A 925 28.58 23.71 29.67
CA TYR A 925 28.32 22.65 30.62
C TYR A 925 28.21 21.33 29.84
N ARG A 926 28.96 20.31 30.25
CA ARG A 926 28.96 18.97 29.64
C ARG A 926 28.11 17.99 30.44
N ALA A 927 27.51 17.03 29.74
CA ALA A 927 26.79 15.90 30.33
C ALA A 927 27.55 15.27 31.52
N GLY A 928 26.89 15.21 32.69
CA GLY A 928 27.45 14.58 33.89
C GLY A 928 28.44 15.45 34.70
N GLU A 929 28.73 16.69 34.29
CA GLU A 929 29.52 17.60 35.12
C GLU A 929 28.73 18.00 36.38
N THR A 930 29.37 17.94 37.56
CA THR A 930 28.74 18.39 38.81
C THR A 930 28.78 19.92 38.92
N LEU A 931 27.62 20.55 39.00
CA LEU A 931 27.48 21.95 39.42
C LEU A 931 27.87 22.07 40.89
N LYS A 932 28.74 23.02 41.23
CA LYS A 932 29.21 23.27 42.61
C LYS A 932 29.19 24.76 42.93
N TRP A 933 28.71 25.12 44.12
CA TRP A 933 28.59 26.52 44.56
C TRP A 933 29.04 26.71 46.02
N GLY A 934 28.99 27.95 46.49
CA GLY A 934 29.07 28.31 47.90
C GLY A 934 30.07 29.42 48.22
N ASP A 935 29.62 30.40 49.01
CA ASP A 935 30.43 31.14 50.00
C ASP A 935 29.53 31.77 51.09
N ALA A 936 28.44 31.08 51.43
CA ALA A 936 27.66 31.36 52.64
C ALA A 936 28.25 30.54 53.82
N SER A 937 28.19 31.08 55.03
CA SER A 937 28.64 30.38 56.24
C SER A 937 27.83 29.10 56.49
N SER A 938 28.48 28.07 57.06
CA SER A 938 27.96 26.72 57.30
C SER A 938 26.86 26.65 58.38
N GLY A 939 25.71 27.26 58.10
CA GLY A 939 24.45 27.03 58.81
C GLY A 939 23.52 26.11 58.01
N GLU A 940 22.33 25.86 58.56
CA GLU A 940 21.26 25.03 57.98
C GLU A 940 20.59 25.71 56.78
N LEU A 941 21.31 25.81 55.66
CA LEU A 941 20.77 26.27 54.38
C LEU A 941 20.32 25.07 53.54
N THR A 942 19.24 25.24 52.80
CA THR A 942 18.85 24.32 51.71
C THR A 942 18.90 25.04 50.37
N TYR A 943 19.07 24.28 49.29
CA TYR A 943 19.22 24.82 47.95
C TYR A 943 18.15 24.29 46.99
N SER A 944 17.91 25.01 45.91
CA SER A 944 17.15 24.52 44.76
C SER A 944 17.89 24.89 43.48
N VAL A 945 17.88 23.99 42.51
CA VAL A 945 18.51 24.18 41.20
C VAL A 945 17.44 24.11 40.14
N ARG A 946 17.41 25.10 39.26
CA ARG A 946 16.54 25.15 38.08
C ARG A 946 17.38 25.31 36.82
N PHE A 947 16.76 25.02 35.68
CA PHE A 947 17.32 25.20 34.35
C PHE A 947 16.27 25.82 33.42
N THR A 948 16.72 26.64 32.48
CA THR A 948 15.93 27.10 31.33
C THR A 948 16.77 26.98 30.07
N ALA A 949 16.15 26.65 28.94
CA ALA A 949 16.80 26.62 27.63
C ALA A 949 16.67 27.97 26.85
N ASN A 950 15.73 28.82 27.26
CA ASN A 950 15.34 30.04 26.52
C ASN A 950 15.30 31.32 27.37
N GLY A 951 15.81 31.27 28.61
CA GLY A 951 15.82 32.38 29.55
C GLY A 951 14.46 32.75 30.16
N ARG A 952 13.40 31.98 29.90
CA ARG A 952 12.01 32.32 30.30
C ARG A 952 11.31 31.16 30.99
N ASP A 953 11.33 29.99 30.37
CA ASP A 953 10.66 28.80 30.86
C ASP A 953 11.60 28.05 31.80
N TRP A 954 11.39 28.21 33.11
CA TRP A 954 12.21 27.57 34.14
C TRP A 954 11.61 26.22 34.57
N THR A 955 12.42 25.18 34.40
CA THR A 955 12.18 23.84 34.95
C THR A 955 13.04 23.68 36.18
N THR A 956 12.44 23.34 37.32
CA THR A 956 13.20 22.92 38.49
C THR A 956 13.84 21.55 38.21
N LEU A 957 15.10 21.39 38.58
CA LEU A 957 15.83 20.11 38.47
C LEU A 957 15.90 19.41 39.82
N ALA A 958 16.11 20.19 40.89
CA ALA A 958 16.13 19.71 42.27
C ALA A 958 15.63 20.78 43.25
N VAL A 959 15.02 20.33 44.35
CA VAL A 959 14.59 21.16 45.49
C VAL A 959 15.14 20.60 46.80
N LEU A 960 15.23 21.48 47.81
CA LEU A 960 15.58 21.13 49.21
C LEU A 960 16.92 20.40 49.39
N LEU A 961 17.87 20.58 48.48
CA LEU A 961 19.22 20.03 48.59
C LEU A 961 19.93 20.57 49.84
N SER A 962 20.46 19.69 50.69
CA SER A 962 21.31 20.04 51.84
C SER A 962 22.73 20.45 51.39
N GLU A 963 23.28 19.71 50.43
CA GLU A 963 24.65 19.91 49.94
C GLU A 963 24.77 21.02 48.88
N PRO A 964 25.90 21.76 48.81
CA PRO A 964 26.12 22.84 47.87
C PRO A 964 26.64 22.36 46.50
N TYR A 965 26.15 21.20 46.05
CA TYR A 965 26.45 20.62 44.74
C TYR A 965 25.27 19.83 44.19
N PHE A 966 25.22 19.68 42.86
CA PHE A 966 24.21 18.89 42.14
C PHE A 966 24.77 18.46 40.78
N THR A 967 24.49 17.24 40.34
CA THR A 967 24.78 16.79 38.96
C THR A 967 23.46 16.68 38.21
N PRO A 968 23.13 17.64 37.31
CA PRO A 968 21.98 17.51 36.41
C PRO A 968 22.00 16.21 35.60
N ASP A 969 20.83 15.57 35.47
CA ASP A 969 20.64 14.44 34.56
C ASP A 969 20.66 14.95 33.09
N PRO A 970 21.57 14.43 32.23
CA PRO A 970 21.62 14.69 30.79
C PRO A 970 20.29 14.64 30.01
N ALA A 971 19.33 13.80 30.42
CA ALA A 971 18.01 13.69 29.77
C ALA A 971 17.08 14.87 30.08
N THR A 972 17.39 15.66 31.11
CA THR A 972 16.57 16.78 31.59
C THR A 972 16.99 18.12 30.99
N LEU A 973 18.19 18.16 30.40
CA LEU A 973 18.77 19.34 29.76
C LEU A 973 18.50 19.32 28.26
N ARG A 974 18.08 20.48 27.73
CA ARG A 974 17.86 20.72 26.30
C ARG A 974 18.73 21.90 25.84
N PRO A 975 19.35 21.85 24.65
CA PRO A 975 19.88 23.03 23.99
C PRO A 975 18.80 24.10 23.78
N GLY A 976 19.21 25.35 23.52
CA GLY A 976 18.29 26.45 23.24
C GLY A 976 19.01 27.80 23.11
N GLU A 977 18.23 28.86 22.82
CA GLU A 977 18.76 30.20 22.53
C GLU A 977 19.50 30.86 23.71
N ASN A 978 19.05 30.61 24.94
CA ASN A 978 19.58 31.24 26.15
C ASN A 978 19.56 30.22 27.31
N PRO A 979 20.46 29.23 27.31
CA PRO A 979 20.49 28.23 28.37
C PRO A 979 21.07 28.82 29.66
N ALA A 980 20.43 28.57 30.80
CA ALA A 980 20.91 29.02 32.09
C ALA A 980 20.49 28.11 33.24
N PHE A 981 21.36 27.95 34.22
CA PHE A 981 21.02 27.40 35.53
C PHE A 981 20.67 28.53 36.52
N GLU A 982 19.75 28.26 37.43
CA GLU A 982 19.37 29.16 38.54
C GLU A 982 19.54 28.42 39.86
N PHE A 983 20.42 28.94 40.72
CA PHE A 983 20.74 28.40 42.04
C PHE A 983 20.09 29.29 43.10
N ILE A 984 19.19 28.70 43.88
CA ILE A 984 18.49 29.38 44.97
C ILE A 984 19.00 28.83 46.30
N ALA A 985 19.46 29.69 47.20
CA ALA A 985 19.70 29.35 48.60
C ALA A 985 18.54 29.82 49.47
N HIS A 986 18.11 28.97 50.40
CA HIS A 986 17.02 29.20 51.33
C HIS A 986 17.52 29.04 52.77
N ASP A 987 17.11 29.94 53.66
CA ASP A 987 17.25 29.75 55.13
C ASP A 987 15.93 29.31 55.80
N GLY A 988 14.92 29.00 54.98
CA GLY A 988 13.56 28.66 55.40
C GLY A 988 12.64 29.85 55.68
N VAL A 989 13.13 31.09 55.55
CA VAL A 989 12.39 32.35 55.75
C VAL A 989 12.60 33.34 54.59
N THR A 990 13.79 33.35 54.01
CA THR A 990 14.20 34.14 52.84
C THR A 990 14.96 33.29 51.83
N GLU A 991 15.04 33.82 50.61
CA GLU A 991 15.70 33.21 49.46
C GLU A 991 16.74 34.16 48.85
N ARG A 992 17.79 33.61 48.23
CA ARG A 992 18.79 34.34 47.42
C ARG A 992 19.11 33.55 46.16
N VAL A 993 19.17 34.25 45.03
CA VAL A 993 19.25 33.64 43.70
C VAL A 993 20.52 34.06 42.98
N THR A 994 21.20 33.09 42.36
CA THR A 994 22.27 33.30 41.37
C THR A 994 21.90 32.61 40.07
N GLN A 995 21.99 33.32 38.95
CA GLN A 995 21.84 32.73 37.62
C GLN A 995 23.21 32.55 36.94
N LEU A 996 23.36 31.45 36.21
CA LEU A 996 24.54 31.06 35.46
C LEU A 996 24.13 30.75 34.01
N PRO A 997 24.28 31.70 33.07
CA PRO A 997 24.20 31.43 31.64
C PRO A 997 25.26 30.40 31.23
N VAL A 998 24.88 29.43 30.39
CA VAL A 998 25.74 28.34 29.92
C VAL A 998 25.45 27.99 28.46
N GLN A 999 26.35 27.26 27.82
CA GLN A 999 26.02 26.44 26.65
C GLN A 999 25.81 25.00 27.11
N ILE A 1000 24.93 24.24 26.45
CA ILE A 1000 24.57 22.87 26.83
C ILE A 1000 25.16 21.91 25.80
N ASP A 1001 26.21 21.17 26.20
CA ASP A 1001 26.86 20.12 25.39
C ASP A 1001 26.52 18.77 25.99
N VAL A 1002 25.46 18.17 25.45
CA VAL A 1002 24.90 16.92 25.95
C VAL A 1002 24.54 16.07 24.73
N PRO A 1003 25.13 14.88 24.56
CA PRO A 1003 24.92 14.09 23.36
C PRO A 1003 23.52 13.46 23.30
N LEU A 1004 23.17 12.98 22.11
CA LEU A 1004 22.19 11.92 21.91
C LEU A 1004 22.85 10.60 22.39
N VAL A 1005 22.14 9.82 23.20
CA VAL A 1005 22.63 8.51 23.67
C VAL A 1005 21.48 7.51 23.76
N PRO A 1006 21.75 6.21 23.50
CA PRO A 1006 20.79 5.16 23.82
C PRO A 1006 20.56 5.10 25.34
N LEU A 1007 19.30 4.83 25.71
CA LEU A 1007 18.82 4.65 27.08
C LEU A 1007 18.73 3.18 27.44
N ALA A 1008 18.12 2.42 26.53
CA ALA A 1008 17.82 1.00 26.64
C ALA A 1008 17.84 0.40 25.23
N VAL A 1009 18.22 -0.88 25.16
CA VAL A 1009 18.24 -1.71 23.96
C VAL A 1009 17.61 -3.04 24.32
N TRP A 1010 16.60 -3.50 23.57
CA TRP A 1010 15.94 -4.77 23.84
C TRP A 1010 15.43 -5.45 22.57
N ALA A 1011 15.34 -6.78 22.60
CA ALA A 1011 14.58 -7.56 21.62
C ALA A 1011 13.12 -7.70 22.08
N GLU A 1012 12.19 -7.80 21.15
CA GLU A 1012 10.77 -7.93 21.44
C GLU A 1012 10.42 -9.28 22.09
N ALA A 1013 9.79 -9.25 23.28
CA ALA A 1013 9.84 -10.41 24.18
C ALA A 1013 8.97 -11.64 23.79
N GLU A 1014 8.01 -11.51 22.87
CA GLU A 1014 7.14 -12.64 22.46
C GLU A 1014 7.57 -13.34 21.16
N THR A 1015 8.50 -12.74 20.41
CA THR A 1015 8.95 -13.22 19.09
C THR A 1015 10.48 -13.17 18.94
N ALA A 1016 11.12 -12.20 19.60
CA ALA A 1016 12.46 -11.69 19.31
C ALA A 1016 12.69 -11.37 17.82
N ALA A 1017 11.61 -11.05 17.09
CA ALA A 1017 11.65 -10.72 15.67
C ALA A 1017 12.12 -9.29 15.38
N SER A 1018 12.01 -8.39 16.36
CA SER A 1018 12.44 -6.99 16.25
C SER A 1018 13.35 -6.58 17.42
N ALA A 1019 14.25 -5.65 17.13
CA ALA A 1019 15.04 -4.90 18.10
C ALA A 1019 14.46 -3.50 18.30
N ASN A 1020 14.64 -2.96 19.50
CA ASN A 1020 14.20 -1.63 19.88
C ASN A 1020 15.35 -0.88 20.57
N ILE A 1021 15.50 0.41 20.25
CA ILE A 1021 16.48 1.32 20.89
C ILE A 1021 15.76 2.58 21.35
N ALA A 1022 15.71 2.83 22.66
CA ALA A 1022 15.20 4.10 23.19
C ALA A 1022 16.32 5.14 23.28
N PHE A 1023 16.04 6.40 22.92
CA PHE A 1023 16.98 7.53 23.00
C PHE A 1023 16.50 8.65 23.94
N ASN A 1024 17.42 9.47 24.48
CA ASN A 1024 17.11 10.54 25.46
C ASN A 1024 16.24 11.70 24.92
N VAL A 1025 16.22 11.87 23.61
CA VAL A 1025 15.49 12.91 22.86
C VAL A 1025 14.96 12.30 21.56
N PRO A 1026 13.94 12.88 20.92
CA PRO A 1026 13.42 12.37 19.65
C PRO A 1026 14.47 12.51 18.55
N LEU A 1027 14.49 11.53 17.64
CA LEU A 1027 15.41 11.46 16.52
C LEU A 1027 14.96 12.36 15.38
N ASP A 1028 15.95 12.88 14.63
CA ASP A 1028 15.70 13.52 13.34
C ASP A 1028 15.51 12.41 12.30
N ASP A 1029 14.26 12.22 11.87
CA ASP A 1029 13.83 11.20 10.90
C ASP A 1029 14.66 11.22 9.60
N SER A 1030 15.12 12.40 9.17
CA SER A 1030 15.99 12.54 7.99
C SER A 1030 17.38 11.92 8.17
N THR A 1031 17.72 11.43 9.36
CA THR A 1031 18.99 10.78 9.70
C THR A 1031 18.89 9.28 10.02
N LEU A 1032 17.73 8.65 9.83
CA LEU A 1032 17.57 7.19 10.08
C LEU A 1032 18.40 6.30 9.14
N GLY A 1033 18.87 6.82 8.00
CA GLY A 1033 19.90 6.18 7.17
C GLY A 1033 21.28 6.01 7.85
N ALA A 1034 21.41 6.38 9.14
CA ALA A 1034 22.54 6.06 10.00
C ALA A 1034 22.46 4.66 10.64
N ILE A 1035 21.36 3.92 10.45
CA ILE A 1035 21.13 2.59 11.02
C ILE A 1035 21.32 1.52 9.94
N ALA A 1036 21.98 0.42 10.33
CA ALA A 1036 22.14 -0.79 9.53
C ALA A 1036 21.79 -2.03 10.37
N LEU A 1037 21.33 -3.08 9.68
CA LEU A 1037 21.09 -4.40 10.23
C LEU A 1037 21.97 -5.40 9.46
N GLU A 1038 22.64 -6.28 10.19
CA GLU A 1038 23.47 -7.35 9.65
C GLU A 1038 22.93 -8.69 10.16
N ALA A 1039 23.03 -9.76 9.38
CA ALA A 1039 22.79 -11.15 9.80
C ALA A 1039 24.10 -11.93 9.64
N ASP A 1040 24.61 -12.50 10.74
CA ASP A 1040 25.90 -13.20 10.82
C ASP A 1040 27.12 -12.45 10.20
N GLY A 1041 27.01 -11.13 10.00
CA GLY A 1041 28.04 -10.24 9.45
C GLY A 1041 27.81 -9.75 8.01
N GLU A 1042 26.71 -10.12 7.35
CA GLU A 1042 26.29 -9.55 6.06
C GLU A 1042 25.09 -8.60 6.24
N ALA A 1043 25.09 -7.45 5.55
CA ALA A 1043 24.01 -6.47 5.68
C ALA A 1043 22.69 -6.98 5.08
N VAL A 1044 21.59 -6.87 5.83
CA VAL A 1044 20.25 -7.32 5.44
C VAL A 1044 19.24 -6.17 5.42
N PRO A 1045 18.21 -6.21 4.54
CA PRO A 1045 17.15 -5.20 4.54
C PRO A 1045 16.39 -5.17 5.88
N ALA A 1046 16.25 -3.96 6.42
CA ALA A 1046 15.54 -3.70 7.66
C ALA A 1046 14.34 -2.77 7.44
N GLU A 1047 13.22 -3.09 8.08
CA GLU A 1047 12.21 -2.09 8.40
C GLU A 1047 12.70 -1.30 9.61
N ILE A 1048 12.84 0.01 9.44
CA ILE A 1048 13.30 0.94 10.46
C ILE A 1048 12.18 1.95 10.67
N ALA A 1049 11.58 1.96 11.85
CA ALA A 1049 10.46 2.82 12.18
C ALA A 1049 10.70 3.55 13.50
N LEU A 1050 10.24 4.79 13.60
CA LEU A 1050 10.14 5.49 14.89
C LEU A 1050 8.81 5.17 15.56
N ASP A 1051 8.84 4.98 16.87
CA ASP A 1051 7.62 4.98 17.67
C ASP A 1051 6.95 6.37 17.61
N PRO A 1052 5.64 6.48 17.91
CA PRO A 1052 4.94 7.76 17.94
C PRO A 1052 5.49 8.84 18.89
N SER A 1053 6.47 8.54 19.77
CA SER A 1053 7.23 9.53 20.56
C SER A 1053 8.51 10.06 19.89
N GLY A 1054 8.91 9.47 18.75
CA GLY A 1054 10.12 9.77 17.99
C GLY A 1054 11.42 9.32 18.66
N MET A 1055 11.36 8.62 19.80
CA MET A 1055 12.54 8.29 20.60
C MET A 1055 12.92 6.82 20.58
N VAL A 1056 11.95 5.93 20.39
CA VAL A 1056 12.19 4.50 20.30
C VAL A 1056 12.27 4.15 18.83
N LEU A 1057 13.43 3.66 18.43
CA LEU A 1057 13.68 3.14 17.11
C LEU A 1057 13.37 1.65 17.10
N LEU A 1058 12.35 1.25 16.38
CA LEU A 1058 12.03 -0.13 16.03
C LEU A 1058 12.88 -0.53 14.81
N ILE A 1059 13.49 -1.72 14.87
CA ILE A 1059 14.29 -2.30 13.78
C ILE A 1059 13.90 -3.77 13.65
N ALA A 1060 13.29 -4.14 12.53
CA ALA A 1060 13.00 -5.53 12.19
C ALA A 1060 13.69 -5.90 10.87
N PRO A 1061 14.17 -7.14 10.68
CA PRO A 1061 14.54 -7.62 9.36
C PRO A 1061 13.29 -7.77 8.51
N GLN A 1062 13.33 -7.36 7.23
CA GLN A 1062 12.18 -7.51 6.33
C GLN A 1062 11.82 -8.98 6.04
N ALA A 1063 12.78 -9.89 6.22
CA ALA A 1063 12.58 -11.33 6.23
C ALA A 1063 13.20 -11.93 7.49
N LEU A 1064 12.37 -12.56 8.32
CA LEU A 1064 12.82 -13.25 9.53
C LEU A 1064 13.34 -14.65 9.18
N ALA A 1065 14.52 -15.00 9.72
CA ALA A 1065 15.11 -16.32 9.63
C ALA A 1065 15.27 -16.92 11.04
N ASP A 1066 14.80 -18.15 11.23
CA ASP A 1066 14.95 -18.88 12.50
C ASP A 1066 16.42 -19.14 12.84
N ASP A 1067 16.74 -19.10 14.14
CA ASP A 1067 18.08 -19.32 14.73
C ASP A 1067 19.23 -18.41 14.23
N VAL A 1068 18.96 -17.44 13.34
CA VAL A 1068 19.93 -16.43 12.86
C VAL A 1068 20.18 -15.35 13.92
N THR A 1069 21.42 -14.86 14.01
CA THR A 1069 21.77 -13.75 14.90
C THR A 1069 21.94 -12.45 14.11
N TYR A 1070 21.01 -11.52 14.36
CA TYR A 1070 20.99 -10.20 13.77
C TYR A 1070 21.80 -9.22 14.62
N THR A 1071 22.70 -8.46 14.00
CA THR A 1071 23.47 -7.38 14.62
C THR A 1071 23.00 -6.03 14.10
N VAL A 1072 22.51 -5.17 14.98
CA VAL A 1072 22.21 -3.77 14.68
C VAL A 1072 23.49 -2.95 14.82
N THR A 1073 23.71 -2.02 13.90
CA THR A 1073 24.74 -0.98 14.00
C THR A 1073 24.12 0.40 13.77
N VAL A 1074 24.40 1.36 14.66
CA VAL A 1074 23.93 2.75 14.59
C VAL A 1074 25.13 3.69 14.57
N ALA A 1075 25.29 4.43 13.47
CA ALA A 1075 26.43 5.31 13.25
C ALA A 1075 26.29 6.69 13.93
N GLU A 1076 27.43 7.32 14.21
CA GLU A 1076 27.57 8.69 14.77
C GLU A 1076 26.93 9.80 13.89
N THR A 1077 26.40 9.47 12.72
CA THR A 1077 25.63 10.35 11.85
C THR A 1077 24.18 10.55 12.32
N LEU A 1078 23.62 9.68 13.17
CA LEU A 1078 22.27 9.82 13.72
C LEU A 1078 22.12 11.11 14.54
N ARG A 1079 21.04 11.87 14.32
CA ARG A 1079 20.76 13.15 14.99
C ARG A 1079 19.45 13.12 15.77
N ALA A 1080 19.32 14.05 16.70
CA ALA A 1080 18.08 14.40 17.37
C ALA A 1080 17.44 15.66 16.78
N GLU A 1081 16.13 15.84 16.94
CA GLU A 1081 15.40 17.05 16.52
C GLU A 1081 15.99 18.36 17.08
N ASP A 1082 16.54 18.32 18.30
CA ASP A 1082 17.19 19.47 18.95
C ASP A 1082 18.67 19.65 18.54
N GLY A 1083 19.10 18.97 17.47
CA GLY A 1083 20.40 19.11 16.80
C GLY A 1083 21.54 18.31 17.42
N ARG A 1084 21.27 17.43 18.39
CA ARG A 1084 22.30 16.65 19.11
C ARG A 1084 22.80 15.49 18.26
N SER A 1085 24.11 15.23 18.32
CA SER A 1085 24.77 14.08 17.69
C SER A 1085 24.83 12.89 18.64
N LEU A 1086 24.72 11.67 18.09
CA LEU A 1086 25.06 10.44 18.82
C LEU A 1086 26.51 10.50 19.32
N ALA A 1087 26.74 10.12 20.58
CA ALA A 1087 28.06 10.24 21.24
C ALA A 1087 29.15 9.34 20.62
N ASP A 1088 28.81 8.07 20.43
CA ASP A 1088 29.67 6.98 19.98
C ASP A 1088 28.79 6.03 19.15
N ALA A 1089 29.33 5.37 18.13
CA ALA A 1089 28.58 4.37 17.38
C ALA A 1089 28.14 3.20 18.28
N LEU A 1090 26.88 2.78 18.16
CA LEU A 1090 26.31 1.67 18.91
C LEU A 1090 26.29 0.41 18.03
N SER A 1091 26.58 -0.75 18.62
CA SER A 1091 26.29 -2.05 18.00
C SER A 1091 25.86 -3.06 19.06
N PHE A 1092 24.90 -3.92 18.73
CA PHE A 1092 24.38 -4.99 19.58
C PHE A 1092 23.72 -6.08 18.74
N ALA A 1093 23.53 -7.28 19.31
CA ALA A 1093 22.92 -8.40 18.61
C ALA A 1093 21.65 -8.92 19.30
N PHE A 1094 20.75 -9.48 18.51
CA PHE A 1094 19.56 -10.23 18.94
C PHE A 1094 19.36 -11.45 18.04
N SER A 1095 18.63 -12.46 18.53
CA SER A 1095 18.31 -13.67 17.79
C SER A 1095 16.84 -14.00 18.02
N PRO A 1096 16.04 -14.35 17.00
CA PRO A 1096 14.67 -14.79 17.19
C PRO A 1096 14.62 -16.04 18.08
N GLN A 1097 13.60 -16.17 18.92
CA GLN A 1097 13.40 -17.43 19.65
C GLN A 1097 12.68 -18.40 18.72
N SER A 1098 13.41 -19.37 18.17
CA SER A 1098 12.82 -20.47 17.41
C SER A 1098 11.70 -21.13 18.22
N SER A 1099 10.53 -21.29 17.59
CA SER A 1099 9.25 -21.62 18.25
C SER A 1099 9.15 -23.08 18.69
N SER A 1100 10.12 -23.51 19.50
CA SER A 1100 10.43 -24.89 19.89
C SER A 1100 9.52 -25.40 21.02
N ALA A 1101 8.22 -25.45 20.71
CA ALA A 1101 7.13 -26.11 21.42
C ALA A 1101 6.91 -25.71 22.90
N VAL A 1102 5.71 -25.18 23.19
CA VAL A 1102 5.21 -24.97 24.56
C VAL A 1102 5.21 -26.31 25.33
N GLY A 1103 6.20 -26.47 26.20
CA GLY A 1103 6.47 -27.72 26.93
C GLY A 1103 5.33 -28.09 27.88
N SER A 1104 4.61 -29.16 27.57
CA SER A 1104 3.40 -29.58 28.28
C SER A 1104 3.67 -30.27 29.62
N GLU A 1105 4.27 -29.57 30.60
CA GLU A 1105 4.47 -30.09 31.96
C GLU A 1105 3.14 -30.44 32.66
N ALA A 1106 2.03 -29.80 32.27
CA ALA A 1106 0.68 -30.09 32.75
C ALA A 1106 0.13 -31.47 32.31
N ALA A 1107 0.76 -32.17 31.35
CA ALA A 1107 0.20 -33.37 30.71
C ALA A 1107 0.81 -34.71 31.18
N ARG A 1108 1.86 -34.72 32.02
CA ARG A 1108 2.54 -35.95 32.46
C ARG A 1108 1.79 -36.72 33.55
N HIS A 1109 0.63 -37.32 33.24
CA HIS A 1109 -0.01 -38.32 34.10
C HIS A 1109 -0.92 -39.37 33.40
N SER A 1110 -0.72 -39.69 32.11
CA SER A 1110 -1.47 -40.78 31.45
C SER A 1110 -0.75 -41.43 30.24
N ALA A 1111 -1.16 -42.66 29.92
CA ALA A 1111 -0.94 -43.39 28.66
C ALA A 1111 0.50 -43.80 28.30
N GLN A 1112 0.97 -44.87 28.95
CA GLN A 1112 2.05 -45.75 28.48
C GLN A 1112 1.55 -46.64 27.31
N ALA A 1113 2.24 -46.67 26.17
CA ALA A 1113 2.06 -47.65 25.09
C ALA A 1113 3.34 -47.82 24.24
N ASP A 1114 3.65 -49.05 23.83
CA ASP A 1114 4.72 -49.38 22.86
C ASP A 1114 4.30 -49.03 21.41
N TYR A 1115 5.26 -48.67 20.55
CA TYR A 1115 5.65 -49.48 19.37
C TYR A 1115 6.98 -48.97 18.75
N SER A 1116 7.49 -49.65 17.72
CA SER A 1116 8.92 -49.71 17.38
C SER A 1116 9.37 -48.92 16.14
N GLU A 1117 10.67 -48.64 16.10
CA GLU A 1117 11.62 -48.48 14.96
C GLU A 1117 11.06 -48.43 13.50
N VAL A 1118 11.56 -47.48 12.70
CA VAL A 1118 12.49 -47.74 11.55
C VAL A 1118 12.85 -46.47 10.75
N SER A 1119 14.08 -46.44 10.23
CA SER A 1119 14.66 -45.62 9.13
C SER A 1119 15.52 -44.40 9.50
N GLU A 1120 16.74 -44.43 8.97
CA GLU A 1120 17.63 -43.29 8.69
C GLU A 1120 17.16 -42.59 7.40
N ASN A 1121 17.47 -41.29 7.20
CA ASN A 1121 18.56 -40.86 6.29
C ASN A 1121 18.78 -39.32 6.21
N ASP A 1122 20.00 -38.96 5.77
CA ASP A 1122 20.46 -37.72 5.10
C ASP A 1122 20.37 -36.35 5.81
N ASP A 1123 21.47 -35.97 6.46
CA ASP A 1123 21.88 -34.56 6.66
C ASP A 1123 22.28 -33.92 5.30
N HIS A 1124 21.78 -32.72 4.99
CA HIS A 1124 22.37 -31.81 3.99
C HIS A 1124 22.38 -30.37 4.51
N ASN A 1125 23.54 -29.87 4.92
CA ASN A 1125 23.74 -28.44 5.17
C ASN A 1125 23.78 -27.68 3.82
N PRO A 1126 23.07 -26.55 3.67
CA PRO A 1126 23.31 -25.65 2.55
C PRO A 1126 24.71 -25.03 2.67
N VAL A 1127 25.39 -24.91 1.54
CA VAL A 1127 26.63 -24.13 1.41
C VAL A 1127 26.26 -22.79 0.78
N SER A 1128 26.82 -21.69 1.29
CA SER A 1128 26.67 -20.36 0.70
C SER A 1128 27.12 -20.36 -0.76
N ALA A 1129 26.16 -20.24 -1.69
CA ALA A 1129 26.45 -20.07 -3.11
C ALA A 1129 27.14 -18.72 -3.34
N ALA A 1130 28.02 -18.65 -4.35
CA ALA A 1130 28.42 -17.36 -4.88
C ALA A 1130 27.23 -16.71 -5.60
N VAL A 1131 27.27 -15.39 -5.76
CA VAL A 1131 26.23 -14.62 -6.47
C VAL A 1131 26.89 -13.82 -7.59
N GLY A 1132 26.38 -14.01 -8.80
CA GLY A 1132 26.81 -13.32 -10.01
C GLY A 1132 26.23 -11.91 -10.12
N VAL A 1133 26.75 -11.12 -11.06
CA VAL A 1133 26.37 -9.69 -11.23
C VAL A 1133 25.99 -9.43 -12.69
N GLY A 1134 24.90 -8.70 -12.90
CA GLY A 1134 24.45 -8.27 -14.22
C GLY A 1134 23.64 -6.97 -14.20
N GLU A 1135 23.12 -6.62 -15.37
CA GLU A 1135 22.18 -5.54 -15.58
C GLU A 1135 20.98 -6.07 -16.38
N ILE A 1136 19.77 -5.76 -15.93
CA ILE A 1136 18.53 -6.04 -16.66
C ILE A 1136 17.90 -4.74 -17.13
N THR A 1137 17.42 -4.72 -18.36
CA THR A 1137 16.64 -3.61 -18.93
C THR A 1137 15.22 -4.06 -19.16
N LEU A 1138 14.26 -3.31 -18.62
CA LEU A 1138 12.81 -3.53 -18.74
C LEU A 1138 12.18 -2.47 -19.65
N GLN A 1139 11.17 -2.86 -20.41
CA GLN A 1139 10.36 -1.95 -21.23
C GLN A 1139 9.02 -1.64 -20.55
N LEU A 1140 9.04 -0.76 -19.56
CA LEU A 1140 7.87 -0.35 -18.76
C LEU A 1140 7.33 1.00 -19.27
N GLY A 1141 6.88 1.04 -20.52
CA GLY A 1141 6.55 2.27 -21.25
C GLY A 1141 7.80 3.05 -21.71
N GLU A 1142 8.75 3.26 -20.81
CA GLU A 1142 10.13 3.67 -21.11
C GLU A 1142 11.11 2.51 -20.86
N MET A 1143 12.29 2.57 -21.52
CA MET A 1143 13.36 1.58 -21.34
C MET A 1143 14.18 1.93 -20.09
N ARG A 1144 14.16 1.05 -19.08
CA ARG A 1144 14.84 1.28 -17.79
C ARG A 1144 15.78 0.13 -17.45
N THR A 1145 17.07 0.45 -17.31
CA THR A 1145 18.11 -0.48 -16.87
C THR A 1145 18.33 -0.38 -15.37
N VAL A 1146 18.41 -1.53 -14.69
CA VAL A 1146 18.74 -1.67 -13.25
C VAL A 1146 19.77 -2.79 -13.06
N ALA A 1147 20.52 -2.73 -11.96
CA ALA A 1147 21.43 -3.81 -11.59
C ALA A 1147 20.63 -5.06 -11.17
N ALA A 1148 21.13 -6.24 -11.55
CA ALA A 1148 20.55 -7.54 -11.19
C ALA A 1148 21.62 -8.44 -10.57
N ARG A 1149 21.22 -9.26 -9.60
CA ARG A 1149 22.06 -10.30 -8.99
C ARG A 1149 21.68 -11.64 -9.61
N ILE A 1150 22.66 -12.41 -10.06
CA ILE A 1150 22.44 -13.72 -10.67
C ILE A 1150 22.68 -14.78 -9.60
N LEU A 1151 21.59 -15.33 -9.05
CA LEU A 1151 21.59 -16.24 -7.90
C LEU A 1151 22.02 -17.65 -8.30
N ARG A 1152 21.69 -18.08 -9.53
CA ARG A 1152 21.96 -19.44 -10.02
C ARG A 1152 22.07 -19.47 -11.54
N CYS A 1153 23.01 -20.25 -12.05
CA CYS A 1153 23.09 -20.66 -13.44
C CYS A 1153 23.26 -22.17 -13.54
N GLU A 1154 22.56 -22.82 -14.47
CA GLU A 1154 22.77 -24.24 -14.80
C GLU A 1154 22.92 -24.40 -16.31
N THR A 1155 23.97 -25.09 -16.77
CA THR A 1155 24.29 -25.32 -18.18
C THR A 1155 24.42 -26.81 -18.51
N GLU A 1156 24.10 -27.20 -19.74
CA GLU A 1156 24.45 -28.53 -20.26
C GLU A 1156 25.93 -28.64 -20.64
N ASP A 1157 26.40 -29.87 -20.90
CA ASP A 1157 27.76 -30.20 -21.38
C ASP A 1157 28.15 -29.46 -22.68
N ASP A 1158 27.19 -28.94 -23.46
CA ASP A 1158 27.44 -28.16 -24.67
C ASP A 1158 27.57 -26.64 -24.43
N GLY A 1159 27.36 -26.19 -23.18
CA GLY A 1159 27.37 -24.78 -22.77
C GLY A 1159 26.04 -24.05 -22.93
N SER A 1160 24.96 -24.72 -23.36
CA SER A 1160 23.64 -24.12 -23.40
C SER A 1160 23.06 -23.95 -21.99
N LEU A 1161 22.44 -22.79 -21.73
CA LEU A 1161 21.84 -22.47 -20.43
C LEU A 1161 20.49 -23.21 -20.29
N LEU A 1162 20.30 -23.93 -19.19
CA LEU A 1162 19.06 -24.60 -18.79
C LEU A 1162 18.23 -23.69 -17.90
N HIS A 1163 18.81 -23.28 -16.77
CA HIS A 1163 18.14 -22.55 -15.70
C HIS A 1163 18.97 -21.33 -15.29
N LEU A 1164 18.29 -20.23 -15.02
CA LEU A 1164 18.89 -18.96 -14.64
C LEU A 1164 17.95 -18.25 -13.67
N GLU A 1165 18.41 -18.06 -12.44
CA GLU A 1165 17.68 -17.42 -11.35
C GLU A 1165 18.36 -16.09 -11.04
N MET A 1166 17.59 -15.00 -10.98
CA MET A 1166 18.09 -13.67 -10.70
C MET A 1166 17.10 -12.85 -9.86
N ASP A 1167 17.62 -11.84 -9.16
CA ASP A 1167 16.80 -10.79 -8.54
C ASP A 1167 17.30 -9.39 -8.92
N PHE A 1168 16.40 -8.41 -8.84
CA PHE A 1168 16.69 -6.99 -9.00
C PHE A 1168 15.62 -6.14 -8.28
N GLU A 1169 15.89 -4.85 -8.08
CA GLU A 1169 14.91 -3.91 -7.54
C GLU A 1169 14.47 -2.91 -8.62
N THR A 1170 13.16 -2.72 -8.83
CA THR A 1170 12.68 -1.64 -9.71
C THR A 1170 12.64 -0.30 -8.97
N MET A 1171 12.41 -0.33 -7.66
CA MET A 1171 12.50 0.80 -6.73
C MET A 1171 13.04 0.26 -5.40
N PRO A 1172 13.63 1.09 -4.52
CA PRO A 1172 14.14 0.62 -3.23
C PRO A 1172 13.06 -0.16 -2.44
N GLY A 1173 13.29 -1.44 -2.19
CA GLY A 1173 12.35 -2.35 -1.53
C GLY A 1173 11.32 -3.04 -2.45
N ASP A 1174 11.17 -2.61 -3.71
CA ASP A 1174 10.39 -3.32 -4.73
C ASP A 1174 11.28 -4.35 -5.46
N ARG A 1175 11.57 -5.44 -4.75
CA ARG A 1175 12.29 -6.61 -5.27
C ARG A 1175 11.44 -7.36 -6.29
N VAL A 1176 12.09 -7.81 -7.35
CA VAL A 1176 11.54 -8.68 -8.38
C VAL A 1176 12.50 -9.84 -8.61
N ASP A 1177 12.01 -11.05 -8.38
CA ASP A 1177 12.71 -12.29 -8.68
C ASP A 1177 12.32 -12.76 -10.09
N VAL A 1178 13.27 -13.26 -10.88
CA VAL A 1178 13.00 -13.86 -12.19
C VAL A 1178 13.73 -15.18 -12.35
N ILE A 1179 12.93 -16.22 -12.58
CA ILE A 1179 13.38 -17.55 -12.97
C ILE A 1179 13.18 -17.70 -14.47
N LEU A 1180 14.26 -18.03 -15.18
CA LEU A 1180 14.25 -18.42 -16.58
C LEU A 1180 14.56 -19.91 -16.67
N SER A 1181 13.83 -20.64 -17.52
CA SER A 1181 13.99 -22.10 -17.64
C SER A 1181 13.68 -22.59 -19.06
N ARG A 1182 14.57 -23.41 -19.60
CA ARG A 1182 14.42 -24.10 -20.89
C ARG A 1182 13.50 -25.31 -20.72
N ILE A 1183 12.40 -25.35 -21.47
CA ILE A 1183 11.42 -26.45 -21.45
C ILE A 1183 11.74 -27.49 -22.53
N ASP A 1184 12.14 -27.04 -23.73
CA ASP A 1184 12.70 -27.89 -24.78
C ASP A 1184 13.81 -27.17 -25.57
N GLU A 1185 14.37 -27.81 -26.60
CA GLU A 1185 15.42 -27.22 -27.46
C GLU A 1185 15.04 -25.86 -28.09
N THR A 1186 13.74 -25.53 -28.16
CA THR A 1186 13.15 -24.35 -28.79
C THR A 1186 12.29 -23.49 -27.86
N ILE A 1187 11.73 -24.05 -26.78
CA ILE A 1187 10.80 -23.40 -25.85
C ILE A 1187 11.51 -22.97 -24.57
N LEU A 1188 11.32 -21.71 -24.21
CA LEU A 1188 11.80 -21.04 -23.01
C LEU A 1188 10.61 -20.59 -22.17
N SER A 1189 10.81 -20.49 -20.87
CA SER A 1189 9.85 -19.92 -19.91
C SER A 1189 10.52 -18.85 -19.05
N ALA A 1190 9.73 -17.85 -18.69
CA ALA A 1190 10.06 -16.83 -17.70
C ALA A 1190 8.96 -16.80 -16.64
N GLU A 1191 9.38 -16.76 -15.38
CA GLU A 1191 8.52 -16.65 -14.21
C GLU A 1191 9.06 -15.50 -13.37
N MET A 1192 8.29 -14.41 -13.27
CA MET A 1192 8.65 -13.20 -12.55
C MET A 1192 7.77 -13.07 -11.31
N THR A 1193 8.36 -13.04 -10.13
CA THR A 1193 7.67 -12.84 -8.85
C THR A 1193 7.94 -11.42 -8.37
N LEU A 1194 6.87 -10.66 -8.15
CA LEU A 1194 6.95 -9.30 -7.61
C LEU A 1194 6.99 -9.29 -6.08
N SER A 1195 7.42 -8.18 -5.50
CA SER A 1195 7.52 -7.92 -4.05
C SER A 1195 6.27 -8.26 -3.24
N ASN A 1196 5.08 -8.12 -3.83
CA ASN A 1196 3.78 -8.49 -3.24
C ASN A 1196 3.39 -9.97 -3.43
N GLY A 1197 4.33 -10.84 -3.82
CA GLY A 1197 4.10 -12.26 -4.09
C GLY A 1197 3.39 -12.57 -5.42
N LYS A 1198 3.05 -11.57 -6.23
CA LYS A 1198 2.38 -11.80 -7.52
C LYS A 1198 3.33 -12.44 -8.53
N VAL A 1199 3.01 -13.66 -8.96
CA VAL A 1199 3.77 -14.41 -9.96
C VAL A 1199 3.20 -14.18 -11.36
N ILE A 1200 4.04 -13.77 -12.30
CA ILE A 1200 3.73 -13.54 -13.71
C ILE A 1200 4.54 -14.51 -14.56
N LYS A 1201 3.86 -15.41 -15.27
CA LYS A 1201 4.52 -16.42 -16.12
C LYS A 1201 4.36 -16.10 -17.60
N ALA A 1202 5.35 -16.48 -18.41
CA ALA A 1202 5.30 -16.46 -19.86
C ALA A 1202 6.12 -17.62 -20.44
N VAL A 1203 5.73 -18.04 -21.64
CA VAL A 1203 6.41 -19.07 -22.43
C VAL A 1203 6.58 -18.52 -23.84
N GLY A 1204 7.76 -18.71 -24.43
CA GLY A 1204 8.09 -18.20 -25.76
C GLY A 1204 9.24 -18.99 -26.40
N THR A 1205 9.48 -18.74 -27.68
CA THR A 1205 10.53 -19.45 -28.45
C THR A 1205 11.56 -18.50 -29.01
N VAL A 1206 12.67 -19.06 -29.49
CA VAL A 1206 13.71 -18.31 -30.21
C VAL A 1206 13.18 -17.64 -31.49
N GLN A 1207 12.03 -18.08 -32.03
CA GLN A 1207 11.36 -17.43 -33.16
C GLN A 1207 10.59 -16.17 -32.74
N ASP A 1208 10.16 -16.09 -31.47
CA ASP A 1208 9.43 -14.95 -30.88
C ASP A 1208 10.37 -13.84 -30.36
N GLY A 1209 11.64 -13.87 -30.77
CA GLY A 1209 12.67 -12.93 -30.35
C GLY A 1209 13.31 -13.21 -28.98
N TRP A 1210 12.97 -14.33 -28.33
CA TRP A 1210 13.61 -14.72 -27.07
C TRP A 1210 15.05 -15.17 -27.32
N LEU A 1211 15.96 -14.76 -26.43
CA LEU A 1211 17.37 -15.13 -26.42
C LEU A 1211 17.71 -15.75 -25.07
N TYR A 1212 18.49 -16.82 -25.04
CA TYR A 1212 18.88 -17.49 -23.80
C TYR A 1212 20.17 -18.29 -24.02
N GLN A 1213 21.30 -17.65 -23.75
CA GLN A 1213 22.64 -18.14 -24.10
C GLN A 1213 23.66 -17.82 -23.01
N ALA A 1214 24.53 -18.80 -22.70
CA ALA A 1214 25.75 -18.63 -21.94
C ALA A 1214 26.97 -18.71 -22.87
N SER A 1215 28.09 -18.10 -22.47
CA SER A 1215 29.36 -18.12 -23.20
C SER A 1215 30.53 -18.09 -22.22
N GLY A 1216 30.78 -19.22 -21.56
CA GLY A 1216 31.59 -19.27 -20.34
C GLY A 1216 30.78 -18.73 -19.17
N GLU A 1217 31.41 -17.90 -18.33
CA GLU A 1217 30.75 -17.26 -17.19
C GLU A 1217 29.72 -16.19 -17.59
N GLN A 1218 29.78 -15.63 -18.82
CA GLN A 1218 28.82 -14.61 -19.26
C GLN A 1218 27.50 -15.21 -19.75
N VAL A 1219 26.38 -14.63 -19.30
CA VAL A 1219 25.02 -14.96 -19.73
C VAL A 1219 24.30 -13.76 -20.34
N THR A 1220 23.48 -14.06 -21.35
CA THR A 1220 22.59 -13.11 -21.99
C THR A 1220 21.21 -13.73 -22.15
N ALA A 1221 20.18 -12.97 -21.76
CA ALA A 1221 18.79 -13.39 -21.89
C ALA A 1221 17.93 -12.25 -22.43
N ARG A 1222 16.91 -12.58 -23.22
CA ARG A 1222 15.83 -11.69 -23.63
C ARG A 1222 14.54 -12.47 -23.68
N GLY A 1223 13.46 -11.87 -23.22
CA GLY A 1223 12.11 -12.42 -23.34
C GLY A 1223 11.08 -11.35 -22.99
N HIS A 1224 9.90 -11.81 -22.59
CA HIS A 1224 8.88 -10.95 -22.00
C HIS A 1224 8.10 -11.72 -20.95
N VAL A 1225 7.44 -11.00 -20.05
CA VAL A 1225 6.46 -11.55 -19.09
C VAL A 1225 5.12 -10.84 -19.24
N GLY A 1226 4.04 -11.52 -18.85
CA GLY A 1226 2.67 -11.03 -19.03
C GLY A 1226 2.10 -11.31 -20.42
N VAL A 1227 0.80 -11.06 -20.54
CA VAL A 1227 0.00 -11.30 -21.76
C VAL A 1227 -0.59 -9.99 -22.29
N ALA A 1228 -0.85 -9.96 -23.61
CA ALA A 1228 -1.47 -8.84 -24.32
C ALA A 1228 -0.87 -7.47 -23.94
N SER A 1229 -1.69 -6.52 -23.48
CA SER A 1229 -1.30 -5.15 -23.12
C SER A 1229 -0.35 -5.04 -21.94
N ASN A 1230 -0.24 -6.07 -21.10
CA ASN A 1230 0.66 -6.10 -19.94
C ASN A 1230 1.98 -6.85 -20.23
N ARG A 1231 2.33 -7.04 -21.52
CA ARG A 1231 3.61 -7.62 -21.97
C ARG A 1231 4.78 -6.66 -21.65
N THR A 1232 5.55 -6.97 -20.61
CA THR A 1232 6.82 -6.30 -20.32
C THR A 1232 7.96 -7.07 -21.00
N GLU A 1233 8.63 -6.46 -21.99
CA GLU A 1233 9.88 -7.02 -22.50
C GLU A 1233 11.03 -6.78 -21.53
N PHE A 1234 11.96 -7.74 -21.45
CA PHE A 1234 13.19 -7.62 -20.68
C PHE A 1234 14.40 -8.12 -21.47
N SER A 1235 15.57 -7.53 -21.21
CA SER A 1235 16.87 -8.05 -21.65
C SER A 1235 17.92 -7.95 -20.55
N LEU A 1236 18.56 -9.07 -20.23
CA LEU A 1236 19.61 -9.22 -19.21
C LEU A 1236 20.97 -9.47 -19.87
N THR A 1237 22.01 -8.88 -19.30
CA THR A 1237 23.41 -9.28 -19.52
C THR A 1237 24.16 -9.32 -18.19
N GLY A 1238 24.90 -10.39 -17.90
CA GLY A 1238 25.68 -10.51 -16.66
C GLY A 1238 26.64 -11.69 -16.64
N GLU A 1239 27.26 -11.92 -15.48
CA GLU A 1239 28.18 -13.02 -15.20
C GLU A 1239 27.58 -13.94 -14.12
N CYS A 1240 27.64 -15.25 -14.36
CA CYS A 1240 27.21 -16.31 -13.45
C CYS A 1240 28.17 -16.47 -12.25
N PRO A 1241 27.66 -16.99 -11.12
CA PRO A 1241 28.47 -17.37 -9.96
C PRO A 1241 29.31 -18.66 -10.16
#